data_AF-A0A4Q4TXH5-F1
#
_entry.id   AF-A0A4Q4TXH5-F1
#
_cell.length_a   1.000
_cell.length_b   1.000
_cell.length_c   1.000
_cell.angle_alpha   90.00
_cell.angle_beta   90.00
_cell.angle_gamma   90.00
#
_symmetry.space_group_name_H-M   'P 1'
#
loop_
_entity.id
_entity.type
_entity.pdbx_description
1 polymer ?
#
loop_
_entity_poly.entity_id
_entity_poly.type
_entity_poly.pdbx_seq_one_letter_code
_entity_poly.pdbx_strand_id
1 'polypeptide(L)'
;MPETEHVEVRQSKISGAGRGLFARRDFSPGDLILSLDRPLVAEVEIERMLDTCAWCLQRSELDPEGRKLAASMGLPVGFIEVKVCTGCRRVVYCSKTCQSRAWKREHKHECKVIAPKERPDLPDGVRAVIKLLGRLKADPKDERILAISKFRPAGEASGLEALSQQNREKFDEFQMLALAAYKYTGEPKIAGSDSQALTKSLLSNIMSNAFELGSPLDGAEGGKLGIGFDPFLCNANHSCEPNATLVFNQPQTLLRALKPIKKGEEVLMRYVEETNPFSVRQADLREHYYFSCQCPKCKKGSKCQEDVFAKRPEELPAEYCKIADNLITRHEANLHNFFVPANDETAQLRMAALQAEAFSVSRRYTRYADEEEVKAALKMCINSGMWTWTREPVPQLCRQLFGLYIASGNPYRAFRLGLKRHFEITPKLHSQPFYPTRLIDLWAMSTVTNVLCGPMHQTIYDEFVQSGVSLRTVYFGFLLDLRDNLPKMYGMESPFGRVVEQTYAQLMANIGTSEAKIRELVKEVWPALEIIARKQRMSWPSLIDAFLDDERDATYAQCGETARTIFGRNFAVKPVKNQGQLSYTFVGTTAVLKFILSFRLEAGRIDPDVLKLAKEIHGGLVPDVEFCGHARTPAGKTLFVYKMPLLPGKDFWSIAGPDFHLDEGAVAKRNAMIKSLARYFARAYLKPQTVHAAVRKEQEEDALRRAAIMRKFLPEISAILDELEDNVPVLFGPFYRFVLTHADLSGASVLLNETTCEITGVVDWSGASVRPFAVDLPSLFLAGGAGGWWLTGKDDDNKEKDDAWREYPRRGELEEAFWAEFFVAACVTDSARERRTRRWHAEVAGKLATIIRFGFDRRADGSVSDRPLQENKDLLRAWFGNDKVVKEEEEKESSGVEYITETDEDEESSGVEDAPTAG
;
A
#
# COMPACT_ATOMS: atom_id res chain seq x y z
N MET A 1 16.81 42.29 3.64
CA MET A 1 16.11 41.05 3.18
C MET A 1 15.90 41.21 1.69
N PRO A 2 16.36 40.28 0.84
CA PRO A 2 16.21 40.45 -0.59
C PRO A 2 14.73 40.45 -0.94
N GLU A 3 14.26 41.54 -1.53
CA GLU A 3 12.99 41.57 -2.25
C GLU A 3 13.08 40.57 -3.40
N THR A 4 12.02 39.83 -3.67
CA THR A 4 11.92 39.10 -4.94
C THR A 4 11.22 39.97 -5.96
N GLU A 5 11.29 39.57 -7.23
CA GLU A 5 10.54 40.21 -8.31
C GLU A 5 9.02 40.16 -8.07
N HIS A 6 8.53 39.18 -7.29
CA HIS A 6 7.12 38.82 -7.21
C HIS A 6 6.43 39.25 -5.91
N VAL A 7 7.17 39.29 -4.80
CA VAL A 7 6.65 39.63 -3.48
C VAL A 7 7.65 40.45 -2.67
N GLU A 8 7.12 41.18 -1.69
CA GLU A 8 7.90 41.99 -0.76
C GLU A 8 7.31 41.93 0.66
N VAL A 9 8.14 42.22 1.67
CA VAL A 9 7.70 42.26 3.07
C VAL A 9 7.40 43.72 3.46
N ARG A 10 6.18 43.97 3.94
CA ARG A 10 5.71 45.30 4.41
C ARG A 10 5.02 45.17 5.77
N GLN A 11 4.67 46.28 6.40
CA GLN A 11 3.80 46.25 7.58
C GLN A 11 2.40 45.76 7.17
N SER A 12 1.86 44.77 7.88
CA SER A 12 0.52 44.25 7.63
C SER A 12 -0.55 45.26 8.03
N LYS A 13 -1.66 45.27 7.29
CA LYS A 13 -2.87 46.03 7.66
C LYS A 13 -3.75 45.27 8.65
N ILE A 14 -3.46 44.00 8.91
CA ILE A 14 -4.15 43.20 9.92
C ILE A 14 -3.66 43.67 11.29
N SER A 15 -4.61 44.14 12.11
CA SER A 15 -4.31 44.66 13.44
C SER A 15 -3.53 43.63 14.26
N GLY A 16 -2.34 44.02 14.72
CA GLY A 16 -1.49 43.15 15.53
C GLY A 16 -0.91 41.95 14.78
N ALA A 17 -0.86 41.92 13.44
CA ALA A 17 -0.14 40.87 12.72
C ALA A 17 1.36 41.19 12.49
N GLY A 18 1.77 42.45 12.73
CA GLY A 18 3.15 42.87 12.50
C GLY A 18 3.45 42.97 11.00
N ARG A 19 4.46 42.24 10.53
CA ARG A 19 4.87 42.23 9.12
C ARG A 19 3.97 41.30 8.30
N GLY A 20 3.88 41.55 6.99
CA GLY A 20 3.12 40.75 6.03
C GLY A 20 3.89 40.59 4.72
N LEU A 21 3.57 39.53 3.97
CA LEU A 21 4.06 39.33 2.60
C LEU A 21 3.05 39.90 1.61
N PHE A 22 3.50 40.69 0.63
CA PHE A 22 2.61 41.39 -0.30
C PHE A 22 3.01 41.16 -1.76
N ALA A 23 2.01 41.10 -2.64
CA ALA A 23 2.17 40.92 -4.08
C ALA A 23 2.75 42.18 -4.76
N ARG A 24 3.75 42.00 -5.64
CA ARG A 24 4.31 43.07 -6.49
C ARG A 24 3.70 43.12 -7.89
N ARG A 25 2.98 42.05 -8.26
CA ARG A 25 2.23 41.90 -9.52
C ARG A 25 0.91 41.20 -9.26
N ASP A 26 0.06 41.15 -10.27
CA ASP A 26 -1.16 40.33 -10.23
C ASP A 26 -0.79 38.84 -10.36
N PHE A 27 -1.55 37.99 -9.67
CA PHE A 27 -1.48 36.53 -9.75
C PHE A 27 -2.85 35.96 -10.09
N SER A 28 -2.86 34.96 -10.97
CA SER A 28 -4.03 34.11 -11.25
C SER A 28 -4.00 32.86 -10.38
N PRO A 29 -5.14 32.18 -10.16
CA PRO A 29 -5.17 30.91 -9.44
C PRO A 29 -4.24 29.87 -10.08
N GLY A 30 -3.36 29.28 -9.27
CA GLY A 30 -2.31 28.33 -9.69
C GLY A 30 -0.92 28.95 -9.91
N ASP A 31 -0.82 30.28 -10.00
CA ASP A 31 0.46 30.96 -10.22
C ASP A 31 1.44 30.72 -9.07
N LEU A 32 2.72 30.61 -9.43
CA LEU A 32 3.83 30.57 -8.49
C LEU A 32 4.11 31.98 -7.94
N ILE A 33 3.97 32.13 -6.62
CA ILE A 33 4.22 33.38 -5.89
C ILE A 33 5.68 33.47 -5.43
N LEU A 34 6.17 32.40 -4.81
CA LEU A 34 7.51 32.31 -4.25
C LEU A 34 8.01 30.86 -4.37
N SER A 35 9.28 30.69 -4.71
CA SER A 35 9.96 29.40 -4.68
C SER A 35 11.22 29.50 -3.82
N LEU A 36 11.41 28.52 -2.94
CA LEU A 36 12.62 28.34 -2.14
C LEU A 36 13.22 26.99 -2.49
N ASP A 37 14.45 26.94 -3.00
CA ASP A 37 15.15 25.66 -3.27
C ASP A 37 15.23 24.76 -2.04
N ARG A 38 15.41 25.39 -0.86
CA ARG A 38 15.30 24.78 0.46
C ARG A 38 15.14 25.91 1.49
N PRO A 39 14.14 25.87 2.39
CA PRO A 39 13.96 26.89 3.42
C PRO A 39 15.18 26.98 4.34
N LEU A 40 15.36 28.09 5.05
CA LEU A 40 16.52 28.32 5.93
C LEU A 40 16.70 27.19 6.95
N VAL A 41 15.60 26.73 7.54
CA VAL A 41 15.49 25.55 8.39
C VAL A 41 14.62 24.52 7.67
N ALA A 42 15.07 23.27 7.63
CA ALA A 42 14.27 22.12 7.20
C ALA A 42 14.77 20.88 7.94
N GLU A 43 14.09 20.53 9.02
CA GLU A 43 14.45 19.44 9.91
C GLU A 43 13.45 18.32 9.83
N VAL A 44 13.92 17.08 9.69
CA VAL A 44 13.09 15.87 9.77
C VAL A 44 12.63 15.64 11.20
N GLU A 45 11.46 15.04 11.43
CA GLU A 45 11.01 14.61 12.78
C GLU A 45 11.88 13.47 13.33
N ILE A 46 11.83 13.25 14.66
CA ILE A 46 12.63 12.21 15.33
C ILE A 46 12.34 10.83 14.73
N GLU A 47 11.08 10.47 14.55
CA GLU A 47 10.68 9.15 14.03
C GLU A 47 11.09 8.95 12.57
N ARG A 48 11.47 10.03 11.87
CA ARG A 48 11.84 10.03 10.46
C ARG A 48 13.34 10.18 10.21
N MET A 49 14.15 10.30 11.26
CA MET A 49 15.60 10.54 11.12
C MET A 49 16.35 9.42 10.38
N LEU A 50 15.84 8.18 10.44
CA LEU A 50 16.49 7.00 9.86
C LEU A 50 15.82 6.46 8.58
N ASP A 51 14.63 6.96 8.21
CA ASP A 51 13.94 6.58 6.97
C ASP A 51 13.90 7.74 5.94
N THR A 52 14.19 8.97 6.35
CA THR A 52 14.02 10.16 5.51
C THR A 52 15.33 10.91 5.32
N CYS A 53 15.65 11.24 4.07
CA CYS A 53 16.89 11.94 3.77
C CYS A 53 16.94 13.31 4.46
N ALA A 54 17.94 13.54 5.30
CA ALA A 54 18.09 14.79 6.07
C ALA A 54 18.35 16.05 5.21
N TRP A 55 18.55 15.91 3.90
CA TRP A 55 18.73 17.02 2.97
C TRP A 55 17.55 17.26 2.02
N CYS A 56 17.09 16.25 1.28
CA CYS A 56 15.97 16.45 0.35
C CYS A 56 14.60 16.16 0.99
N LEU A 57 14.58 15.57 2.18
CA LEU A 57 13.40 15.04 2.88
C LEU A 57 12.64 14.01 2.05
N GLN A 58 13.30 13.38 1.08
CA GLN A 58 12.73 12.25 0.38
C GLN A 58 12.78 11.03 1.30
N ARG A 59 11.61 10.46 1.54
CA ARG A 59 11.45 9.27 2.37
C ARG A 59 11.82 8.01 1.59
N SER A 60 12.42 7.07 2.29
CA SER A 60 12.69 5.71 1.86
C SER A 60 11.78 4.77 2.64
N GLU A 61 11.23 3.77 1.96
CA GLU A 61 10.67 2.62 2.65
C GLU A 61 11.82 1.68 3.04
N LEU A 62 11.94 1.41 4.34
CA LEU A 62 13.03 0.58 4.88
C LEU A 62 12.68 -0.91 4.77
N ASP A 63 11.38 -1.23 4.83
CA ASP A 63 10.88 -2.59 4.68
C ASP A 63 10.97 -3.05 3.21
N PRO A 64 11.60 -4.20 2.91
CA PRO A 64 11.68 -4.72 1.54
C PRO A 64 10.32 -4.97 0.88
N GLU A 65 9.33 -5.43 1.64
CA GLU A 65 7.98 -5.70 1.11
C GLU A 65 7.20 -4.39 0.91
N GLY A 66 7.34 -3.43 1.83
CA GLY A 66 6.85 -2.07 1.66
C GLY A 66 7.47 -1.37 0.46
N ARG A 67 8.77 -1.55 0.19
CA ARG A 67 9.42 -1.02 -1.04
C ARG A 67 8.83 -1.62 -2.29
N LYS A 68 8.61 -2.93 -2.30
CA LYS A 68 8.01 -3.64 -3.44
C LYS A 68 6.57 -3.21 -3.67
N LEU A 69 5.78 -3.00 -2.60
CA LEU A 69 4.43 -2.47 -2.68
C LEU A 69 4.40 -1.02 -3.16
N ALA A 70 5.27 -0.16 -2.64
CA ALA A 70 5.38 1.22 -3.07
C ALA A 70 5.86 1.32 -4.53
N ALA A 71 6.82 0.48 -4.93
CA ALA A 71 7.31 0.39 -6.30
C ALA A 71 6.24 -0.15 -7.26
N SER A 72 5.45 -1.16 -6.86
CA SER A 72 4.32 -1.67 -7.66
C SER A 72 3.20 -0.64 -7.80
N MET A 73 3.11 0.31 -6.87
CA MET A 73 2.24 1.48 -6.94
C MET A 73 2.87 2.70 -7.64
N GLY A 74 4.11 2.58 -8.17
CA GLY A 74 4.83 3.67 -8.85
C GLY A 74 5.28 4.81 -7.94
N LEU A 75 5.30 4.62 -6.62
CA LEU A 75 5.64 5.67 -5.65
C LEU A 75 7.16 5.84 -5.50
N PRO A 76 7.70 7.07 -5.43
CA PRO A 76 9.14 7.33 -5.31
C PRO A 76 9.75 6.70 -4.07
N VAL A 77 8.96 6.60 -2.98
CA VAL A 77 9.41 6.09 -1.69
C VAL A 77 9.90 4.64 -1.76
N GLY A 78 9.42 3.86 -2.73
CA GLY A 78 9.84 2.47 -2.96
C GLY A 78 11.19 2.31 -3.68
N PHE A 79 11.66 3.36 -4.37
CA PHE A 79 12.84 3.27 -5.25
C PHE A 79 14.14 3.81 -4.62
N ILE A 80 14.08 4.33 -3.40
CA ILE A 80 15.16 5.12 -2.83
C ILE A 80 15.79 4.37 -1.68
N GLU A 81 17.07 4.08 -1.81
CA GLU A 81 17.90 3.66 -0.70
C GLU A 81 18.47 4.86 0.03
N VAL A 82 18.58 4.75 1.35
CA VAL A 82 19.20 5.76 2.21
C VAL A 82 20.38 5.17 2.96
N LYS A 83 21.44 5.97 3.13
CA LYS A 83 22.67 5.57 3.84
C LYS A 83 22.88 6.42 5.07
N VAL A 84 23.17 5.76 6.18
CA VAL A 84 23.42 6.42 7.48
C VAL A 84 24.70 7.24 7.44
N CYS A 85 24.69 8.41 8.07
CA CYS A 85 25.90 9.20 8.28
C CYS A 85 26.90 8.40 9.12
N THR A 86 28.11 8.18 8.60
CA THR A 86 29.14 7.41 9.30
C THR A 86 29.66 8.08 10.57
N GLY A 87 29.56 9.42 10.66
CA GLY A 87 30.01 10.21 11.80
C GLY A 87 29.08 10.10 13.01
N CYS A 88 27.79 10.42 12.85
CA CYS A 88 26.84 10.39 13.96
C CYS A 88 25.97 9.13 14.02
N ARG A 89 25.75 8.45 12.89
CA ARG A 89 24.80 7.33 12.73
C ARG A 89 23.34 7.65 13.14
N ARG A 90 22.99 8.93 13.23
CA ARG A 90 21.63 9.39 13.61
C ARG A 90 20.77 9.86 12.45
N VAL A 91 21.37 10.24 11.33
CA VAL A 91 20.64 10.74 10.15
C VAL A 91 21.04 9.97 8.89
N VAL A 92 20.15 9.94 7.90
CA VAL A 92 20.37 9.24 6.63
C VAL A 92 20.35 10.19 5.41
N TYR A 93 20.96 9.74 4.31
CA TYR A 93 21.01 10.47 3.04
C TYR A 93 20.73 9.54 1.86
N CYS A 94 19.93 9.98 0.89
CA CYS A 94 19.65 9.21 -0.33
C CYS A 94 20.83 9.19 -1.32
N SER A 95 21.78 10.12 -1.20
CA SER A 95 22.91 10.22 -2.12
C SER A 95 24.11 10.93 -1.49
N LYS A 96 25.30 10.67 -2.05
CA LYS A 96 26.52 11.43 -1.73
C LYS A 96 26.31 12.94 -1.95
N THR A 97 25.58 13.32 -3.01
CA THR A 97 25.25 14.71 -3.31
C THR A 97 24.46 15.36 -2.17
N CYS A 98 23.41 14.71 -1.68
CA CYS A 98 22.63 15.19 -0.53
C CYS A 98 23.48 15.29 0.73
N GLN A 99 24.30 14.28 1.02
CA GLN A 99 25.21 14.28 2.17
C GLN A 99 26.22 15.44 2.10
N SER A 100 26.85 15.66 0.94
CA SER A 100 27.82 16.75 0.75
C SER A 100 27.18 18.13 0.86
N ARG A 101 25.98 18.32 0.30
CA ARG A 101 25.23 19.58 0.43
C ARG A 101 24.84 19.86 1.89
N ALA A 102 24.33 18.85 2.59
CA ALA A 102 24.02 18.94 4.02
C ALA A 102 25.26 19.26 4.86
N TRP A 103 26.38 18.58 4.61
CA TRP A 103 27.63 18.82 5.32
C TRP A 103 28.15 20.24 5.14
N LYS A 104 28.19 20.74 3.89
CA LYS A 104 28.68 22.09 3.57
C LYS A 104 27.87 23.17 4.29
N ARG A 105 26.54 23.03 4.30
CA ARG A 105 25.60 24.02 4.83
C ARG A 105 25.39 23.93 6.34
N GLU A 106 25.08 22.76 6.89
CA GLU A 106 24.54 22.68 8.26
C GLU A 106 24.92 21.42 9.07
N HIS A 107 25.00 20.22 8.48
CA HIS A 107 25.17 18.98 9.25
C HIS A 107 26.50 18.91 10.02
N LYS A 108 27.58 19.53 9.51
CA LYS A 108 28.88 19.59 10.20
C LYS A 108 28.80 20.21 11.60
N HIS A 109 27.80 21.06 11.84
CA HIS A 109 27.58 21.76 13.11
C HIS A 109 26.83 20.90 14.14
N GLU A 110 26.01 19.95 13.71
CA GLU A 110 25.27 19.05 14.62
C GLU A 110 25.90 17.66 14.75
N CYS A 111 26.69 17.20 13.77
CA CYS A 111 27.08 15.79 13.66
C CYS A 111 27.77 15.29 14.94
N LYS A 112 28.75 16.05 15.47
CA LYS A 112 29.43 15.68 16.73
C LYS A 112 28.55 15.88 17.96
N VAL A 113 27.56 16.77 17.87
CA VAL A 113 26.62 17.06 18.95
C VAL A 113 25.68 15.87 19.12
N ILE A 114 25.12 15.30 18.06
CA ILE A 114 24.16 14.19 18.17
C ILE A 114 24.80 12.80 18.15
N ALA A 115 26.10 12.69 17.88
CA ALA A 115 26.82 11.42 17.79
C ALA A 115 26.86 10.55 19.07
N PRO A 116 26.99 11.11 20.30
CA PRO A 116 27.10 10.29 21.52
C PRO A 116 25.90 9.35 21.67
N LYS A 117 26.15 8.09 22.06
CA LYS A 117 25.10 7.06 22.18
C LYS A 117 24.18 7.31 23.37
N GLU A 118 24.73 7.90 24.42
CA GLU A 118 24.04 8.23 25.67
C GLU A 118 23.10 9.42 25.51
N ARG A 119 23.22 10.17 24.41
CA ARG A 119 22.34 11.29 24.10
C ARG A 119 21.03 10.77 23.50
N PRO A 120 19.86 11.20 24.00
CA PRO A 120 18.59 10.88 23.35
C PRO A 120 18.54 11.52 21.96
N ASP A 121 17.65 11.01 21.10
CA ASP A 121 17.32 11.72 19.87
C ASP A 121 16.72 13.07 20.23
N LEU A 122 17.24 14.11 19.57
CA LEU A 122 16.87 15.49 19.88
C LEU A 122 15.70 15.93 18.98
N PRO A 123 14.71 16.66 19.54
CA PRO A 123 13.64 17.26 18.77
C PRO A 123 14.16 18.10 17.60
N ASP A 124 13.38 18.16 16.53
CA ASP A 124 13.67 18.90 15.30
C ASP A 124 13.97 20.39 15.57
N GLY A 125 13.19 21.06 16.43
CA GLY A 125 13.45 22.44 16.86
C GLY A 125 14.80 22.62 17.55
N VAL A 126 15.22 21.66 18.38
CA VAL A 126 16.53 21.68 19.06
C VAL A 126 17.66 21.50 18.04
N ARG A 127 17.52 20.56 17.10
CA ARG A 127 18.50 20.34 16.02
C ARG A 127 18.61 21.54 15.08
N ALA A 128 17.49 22.16 14.72
CA ALA A 128 17.46 23.40 13.96
C ALA A 128 18.33 24.47 14.63
N VAL A 129 18.10 24.72 15.92
CA VAL A 129 18.84 25.75 16.66
C VAL A 129 20.32 25.39 16.84
N ILE A 130 20.67 24.12 17.07
CA ILE A 130 22.07 23.64 17.10
C ILE A 130 22.79 24.02 15.79
N LYS A 131 22.17 23.75 14.63
CA LYS A 131 22.74 24.09 13.32
C LYS A 131 22.89 25.60 13.13
N LEU A 132 21.89 26.38 13.52
CA LEU A 132 21.91 27.84 13.41
C LEU A 132 22.98 28.48 14.30
N LEU A 133 23.13 28.03 15.55
CA LEU A 133 24.19 28.51 16.45
C LEU A 133 25.58 28.18 15.91
N GLY A 134 25.77 26.97 15.37
CA GLY A 134 27.03 26.58 14.73
C GLY A 134 27.37 27.44 13.51
N ARG A 135 26.36 27.83 12.73
CA ARG A 135 26.52 28.76 11.60
C ARG A 135 26.82 30.19 12.06
N LEU A 136 26.11 30.72 13.06
CA LEU A 136 26.38 32.04 13.64
C LEU A 136 27.76 32.12 14.31
N LYS A 137 28.28 31.02 14.84
CA LYS A 137 29.66 30.96 15.32
C LYS A 137 30.67 31.14 14.19
N ALA A 138 30.36 30.65 12.98
CA ALA A 138 31.21 30.79 11.80
C ALA A 138 31.02 32.14 11.10
N ASP A 139 29.80 32.67 11.08
CA ASP A 139 29.42 33.98 10.54
C ASP A 139 28.42 34.68 11.48
N PRO A 140 28.90 35.48 12.45
CA PRO A 140 28.05 36.17 13.40
C PRO A 140 27.11 37.21 12.78
N LYS A 141 27.32 37.58 11.51
CA LYS A 141 26.55 38.61 10.80
C LYS A 141 25.53 38.02 9.82
N ASP A 142 25.27 36.71 9.84
CA ASP A 142 24.27 36.07 8.96
C ASP A 142 22.87 36.68 9.19
N GLU A 143 22.51 37.66 8.37
CA GLU A 143 21.28 38.44 8.49
C GLU A 143 20.02 37.58 8.38
N ARG A 144 20.07 36.45 7.65
CA ARG A 144 18.92 35.55 7.52
C ARG A 144 18.66 34.84 8.84
N ILE A 145 19.70 34.37 9.52
CA ILE A 145 19.53 33.74 10.85
C ILE A 145 19.10 34.79 11.87
N LEU A 146 19.75 35.96 11.88
CA LEU A 146 19.39 37.04 12.80
C LEU A 146 17.98 37.59 12.55
N ALA A 147 17.45 37.50 11.34
CA ALA A 147 16.08 37.88 11.07
C ALA A 147 15.04 37.01 11.79
N ILE A 148 15.39 35.78 12.19
CA ILE A 148 14.51 34.90 12.99
C ILE A 148 14.16 35.57 14.31
N SER A 149 15.08 36.28 14.97
CA SER A 149 14.81 36.93 16.26
C SER A 149 13.78 38.05 16.17
N LYS A 150 13.50 38.58 14.97
CA LYS A 150 12.49 39.62 14.71
C LYS A 150 11.06 39.07 14.55
N PHE A 151 10.87 37.76 14.64
CA PHE A 151 9.55 37.13 14.63
C PHE A 151 8.95 37.08 16.04
N ARG A 152 7.64 36.91 16.13
CA ARG A 152 6.98 36.67 17.41
C ARG A 152 7.24 35.25 17.90
N PRO A 153 7.27 35.01 19.22
CA PRO A 153 7.09 35.99 20.29
C PRO A 153 8.32 36.86 20.60
N ALA A 154 9.54 36.42 20.32
CA ALA A 154 10.75 37.05 20.87
C ALA A 154 11.12 38.43 20.26
N GLY A 155 10.57 38.75 19.09
CA GLY A 155 10.81 40.02 18.39
C GLY A 155 10.01 41.19 18.93
N GLU A 156 9.08 40.96 19.87
CA GLU A 156 8.32 42.00 20.53
C GLU A 156 8.87 42.30 21.92
N ALA A 157 8.81 43.57 22.32
CA ALA A 157 9.14 43.99 23.67
C ALA A 157 8.21 43.24 24.65
N SER A 158 8.81 42.45 25.54
CA SER A 158 8.11 41.59 26.51
C SER A 158 7.29 40.43 25.92
N GLY A 159 7.53 40.03 24.65
CA GLY A 159 6.73 39.00 23.99
C GLY A 159 6.92 37.59 24.58
N LEU A 160 8.10 37.28 25.12
CA LEU A 160 8.35 36.02 25.82
C LEU A 160 7.65 35.98 27.20
N GLU A 161 7.59 37.11 27.88
CA GLU A 161 6.85 37.28 29.14
C GLU A 161 5.34 37.16 28.91
N ALA A 162 4.83 37.74 27.82
CA ALA A 162 3.42 37.58 27.42
C ALA A 162 3.09 36.11 27.13
N LEU A 163 3.97 35.39 26.43
CA LEU A 163 3.82 33.95 26.23
C LEU A 163 3.78 33.19 27.56
N SER A 164 4.67 33.51 28.49
CA SER A 164 4.70 32.90 29.83
C SER A 164 3.40 33.12 30.62
N GLN A 165 2.80 34.31 30.50
CA GLN A 165 1.52 34.63 31.13
C GLN A 165 0.34 33.90 30.46
N GLN A 166 0.37 33.75 29.14
CA GLN A 166 -0.71 33.11 28.38
C GLN A 166 -0.67 31.58 28.47
N ASN A 167 0.53 30.98 28.40
CA ASN A 167 0.71 29.53 28.45
C ASN A 167 2.08 29.20 29.08
N ARG A 168 2.08 29.03 30.41
CA ARG A 168 3.28 28.79 31.19
C ARG A 168 3.97 27.46 30.84
N GLU A 169 3.19 26.39 30.65
CA GLU A 169 3.73 25.07 30.33
C GLU A 169 4.52 25.08 29.02
N LYS A 170 3.94 25.66 27.96
CA LYS A 170 4.61 25.77 26.66
C LYS A 170 5.81 26.72 26.69
N PHE A 171 5.73 27.79 27.48
CA PHE A 171 6.90 28.65 27.72
C PHE A 171 8.04 27.86 28.37
N ASP A 172 7.75 27.13 29.45
CA ASP A 172 8.75 26.32 30.17
C ASP A 172 9.35 25.23 29.26
N GLU A 173 8.53 24.59 28.41
CA GLU A 173 8.97 23.66 27.38
C GLU A 173 9.98 24.32 26.42
N PHE A 174 9.64 25.49 25.87
CA PHE A 174 10.56 26.22 24.98
C PHE A 174 11.84 26.64 25.70
N GLN A 175 11.78 27.04 26.97
CA GLN A 175 12.99 27.36 27.73
C GLN A 175 13.88 26.12 27.95
N MET A 176 13.28 24.97 28.23
CA MET A 176 14.01 23.69 28.39
C MET A 176 14.67 23.24 27.10
N LEU A 177 13.95 23.26 25.97
CA LEU A 177 14.48 22.90 24.65
C LEU A 177 15.60 23.86 24.21
N ALA A 178 15.45 25.16 24.48
CA ALA A 178 16.47 26.17 24.17
C ALA A 178 17.72 25.96 25.02
N LEU A 179 17.54 25.66 26.31
CA LEU A 179 18.65 25.34 27.21
C LEU A 179 19.39 24.08 26.75
N ALA A 180 18.67 23.05 26.30
CA ALA A 180 19.27 21.84 25.74
C ALA A 180 20.11 22.16 24.50
N ALA A 181 19.58 22.94 23.55
CA ALA A 181 20.33 23.37 22.36
C ALA A 181 21.61 24.16 22.75
N TYR A 182 21.50 25.09 23.69
CA TYR A 182 22.61 25.91 24.17
C TYR A 182 23.71 25.09 24.86
N LYS A 183 23.32 24.18 25.77
CA LYS A 183 24.27 23.34 26.51
C LYS A 183 24.93 22.31 25.60
N TYR A 184 24.17 21.67 24.71
CA TYR A 184 24.72 20.65 23.80
C TYR A 184 25.64 21.23 22.72
N THR A 185 25.50 22.51 22.37
CA THR A 185 26.45 23.22 21.51
C THR A 185 27.71 23.70 22.24
N GLY A 186 27.82 23.45 23.54
CA GLY A 186 28.97 23.86 24.34
C GLY A 186 29.00 25.35 24.64
N GLU A 187 27.84 25.95 24.88
CA GLU A 187 27.71 27.35 25.30
C GLU A 187 28.42 28.32 24.34
N PRO A 188 28.03 28.33 23.05
CA PRO A 188 28.79 28.98 22.00
C PRO A 188 28.85 30.49 22.24
N LYS A 189 30.03 31.10 22.12
CA LYS A 189 30.19 32.56 22.15
C LYS A 189 29.96 33.14 20.75
N ILE A 190 28.92 33.95 20.58
CA ILE A 190 28.59 34.62 19.32
C ILE A 190 28.90 36.12 19.50
N ALA A 191 29.72 36.67 18.60
CA ALA A 191 30.17 38.04 18.71
C ALA A 191 28.99 39.03 18.65
N GLY A 192 28.92 39.95 19.62
CA GLY A 192 27.89 41.00 19.65
C GLY A 192 26.49 40.52 20.07
N SER A 193 26.35 39.36 20.70
CA SER A 193 25.07 38.85 21.19
C SER A 193 25.22 38.08 22.50
N ASP A 194 24.21 38.15 23.37
CA ASP A 194 24.03 37.17 24.43
C ASP A 194 23.55 35.87 23.77
N SER A 195 24.44 34.90 23.66
CA SER A 195 24.16 33.62 23.00
C SER A 195 23.02 32.84 23.66
N GLN A 196 22.86 32.94 24.99
CA GLN A 196 21.80 32.21 25.68
C GLN A 196 20.44 32.86 25.39
N ALA A 197 20.35 34.19 25.47
CA ALA A 197 19.14 34.93 25.12
C ALA A 197 18.78 34.77 23.63
N LEU A 198 19.79 34.77 22.75
CA LEU A 198 19.62 34.51 21.33
C LEU A 198 19.10 33.09 21.08
N THR A 199 19.63 32.09 21.77
CA THR A 199 19.17 30.69 21.65
C THR A 199 17.69 30.56 22.01
N LYS A 200 17.28 31.17 23.12
CA LYS A 200 15.87 31.22 23.55
C LYS A 200 14.98 31.90 22.50
N SER A 201 15.45 32.99 21.92
CA SER A 201 14.73 33.74 20.89
C SER A 201 14.57 32.92 19.60
N LEU A 202 15.65 32.29 19.12
CA LEU A 202 15.63 31.45 17.93
C LEU A 202 14.67 30.27 18.10
N LEU A 203 14.77 29.54 19.22
CA LEU A 203 13.91 28.38 19.45
C LEU A 203 12.44 28.77 19.55
N SER A 204 12.11 29.77 20.38
CA SER A 204 10.72 30.20 20.58
C SER A 204 10.09 30.66 19.26
N ASN A 205 10.84 31.40 18.44
CA ASN A 205 10.34 31.89 17.16
C ASN A 205 10.23 30.77 16.11
N ILE A 206 11.17 29.83 16.06
CA ILE A 206 11.05 28.67 15.14
C ILE A 206 9.82 27.84 15.51
N MET A 207 9.68 27.46 16.79
CA MET A 207 8.58 26.62 17.25
C MET A 207 7.20 27.28 17.10
N SER A 208 7.14 28.62 17.06
CA SER A 208 5.87 29.37 16.91
C SER A 208 5.50 29.72 15.48
N ASN A 209 6.40 29.54 14.50
CA ASN A 209 6.21 30.04 13.13
C ASN A 209 6.66 29.04 12.04
N ALA A 210 7.22 27.89 12.43
CA ALA A 210 7.60 26.87 11.48
C ALA A 210 6.36 26.26 10.82
N PHE A 211 6.45 26.01 9.52
CA PHE A 211 5.44 25.29 8.76
C PHE A 211 5.81 23.81 8.67
N GLU A 212 4.79 22.97 8.48
CA GLU A 212 5.01 21.53 8.31
C GLU A 212 5.57 21.22 6.92
N LEU A 213 6.57 20.35 6.87
CA LEU A 213 7.10 19.78 5.64
C LEU A 213 6.45 18.42 5.42
N GLY A 214 5.80 18.26 4.27
CA GLY A 214 5.11 17.01 3.95
C GLY A 214 4.99 16.77 2.46
N SER A 215 5.09 15.51 2.05
CA SER A 215 5.01 15.11 0.64
C SER A 215 3.63 14.57 0.30
N PRO A 216 3.08 14.89 -0.90
CA PRO A 216 1.86 14.23 -1.37
C PRO A 216 2.01 12.70 -1.45
N LEU A 217 3.23 12.22 -1.67
CA LEU A 217 3.57 10.80 -1.80
C LEU A 217 3.58 10.06 -0.46
N ASP A 218 3.65 10.80 0.65
CA ASP A 218 3.68 10.26 2.02
C ASP A 218 2.30 10.42 2.71
N GLY A 219 1.27 10.84 1.96
CA GLY A 219 -0.03 11.22 2.48
C GLY A 219 -0.82 10.11 3.17
N ALA A 220 -0.53 8.84 2.87
CA ALA A 220 -1.19 7.68 3.49
C ALA A 220 -0.77 7.47 4.98
N GLU A 221 0.42 7.90 5.36
CA GLU A 221 0.99 7.67 6.71
C GLU A 221 1.10 8.94 7.57
N GLY A 222 0.22 9.91 7.33
CA GLY A 222 0.14 11.13 8.13
C GLY A 222 0.94 12.32 7.58
N GLY A 223 1.62 12.19 6.43
CA GLY A 223 2.11 13.29 5.61
C GLY A 223 3.20 14.20 6.19
N LYS A 224 3.40 14.24 7.51
CA LYS A 224 4.41 15.08 8.18
C LYS A 224 5.77 14.39 8.17
N LEU A 225 6.75 15.07 7.60
CA LEU A 225 8.14 14.63 7.51
C LEU A 225 9.03 15.44 8.46
N GLY A 226 8.61 16.64 8.81
CA GLY A 226 9.47 17.59 9.51
C GLY A 226 8.90 19.00 9.60
N ILE A 227 9.75 19.94 10.01
CA ILE A 227 9.44 21.37 10.11
C ILE A 227 10.31 22.20 9.17
N GLY A 228 9.74 23.28 8.64
CA GLY A 228 10.40 24.26 7.79
C GLY A 228 10.26 25.67 8.34
N PHE A 229 11.30 26.48 8.21
CA PHE A 229 11.23 27.92 8.50
C PHE A 229 12.07 28.69 7.50
N ASP A 230 11.51 29.75 6.92
CA ASP A 230 12.27 30.72 6.14
C ASP A 230 11.88 32.16 6.52
N PRO A 231 12.84 33.01 6.92
CA PRO A 231 12.56 34.38 7.38
C PRO A 231 11.88 35.30 6.36
N PHE A 232 11.81 34.90 5.09
CA PHE A 232 11.07 35.62 4.06
C PHE A 232 9.65 35.06 3.92
N LEU A 233 9.53 33.74 3.70
CA LEU A 233 8.22 33.07 3.50
C LEU A 233 7.31 33.15 4.73
N CYS A 234 7.86 33.00 5.93
CA CYS A 234 7.08 33.02 7.19
C CYS A 234 6.48 34.41 7.53
N ASN A 235 6.63 35.44 6.69
CA ASN A 235 5.87 36.69 6.83
C ASN A 235 4.47 36.59 6.19
N ALA A 236 4.13 35.52 5.48
CA ALA A 236 2.78 35.33 4.93
C ALA A 236 1.79 35.03 6.08
N ASN A 237 0.96 36.01 6.43
CA ASN A 237 0.05 35.92 7.56
C ASN A 237 -1.10 34.93 7.35
N HIS A 238 -1.75 34.57 8.46
CA HIS A 238 -2.90 33.68 8.44
C HIS A 238 -4.19 34.35 7.92
N SER A 239 -5.00 33.58 7.19
CA SER A 239 -6.44 33.80 7.04
C SER A 239 -7.18 32.47 7.01
N CYS A 240 -8.38 32.40 7.60
CA CYS A 240 -9.28 31.24 7.43
C CYS A 240 -9.99 31.24 6.06
N GLU A 241 -9.75 32.25 5.23
CA GLU A 241 -10.06 32.30 3.79
C GLU A 241 -8.79 32.65 3.03
N PRO A 242 -7.80 31.74 2.96
CA PRO A 242 -6.52 32.06 2.35
C PRO A 242 -6.65 32.36 0.86
N ASN A 243 -5.71 33.14 0.34
CA ASN A 243 -5.53 33.38 -1.09
C ASN A 243 -4.30 32.65 -1.66
N ALA A 244 -3.45 32.07 -0.80
CA ALA A 244 -2.30 31.26 -1.18
C ALA A 244 -2.18 29.98 -0.33
N THR A 245 -1.48 28.98 -0.88
CA THR A 245 -1.16 27.73 -0.19
C THR A 245 0.30 27.37 -0.35
N LEU A 246 0.83 26.66 0.63
CA LEU A 246 2.20 26.16 0.64
C LEU A 246 2.24 24.73 0.10
N VAL A 247 3.21 24.45 -0.77
CA VAL A 247 3.45 23.14 -1.37
C VAL A 247 4.90 22.77 -1.17
N PHE A 248 5.16 21.49 -0.89
CA PHE A 248 6.50 20.96 -0.73
C PHE A 248 6.84 19.94 -1.83
N ASN A 249 7.89 20.24 -2.58
CA ASN A 249 8.47 19.48 -3.68
C ASN A 249 9.93 19.09 -3.33
N GLN A 250 10.16 18.51 -2.15
CA GLN A 250 11.39 17.81 -1.72
C GLN A 250 12.69 18.14 -2.51
N PRO A 251 13.56 19.07 -2.05
CA PRO A 251 13.44 19.95 -0.88
C PRO A 251 12.81 21.32 -1.16
N GLN A 252 12.29 21.54 -2.36
CA GLN A 252 11.79 22.85 -2.77
C GLN A 252 10.47 23.18 -2.05
N THR A 253 10.31 24.40 -1.59
CA THR A 253 9.05 24.90 -1.00
C THR A 253 8.47 25.97 -1.92
N LEU A 254 7.21 25.80 -2.33
CA LEU A 254 6.51 26.68 -3.25
C LEU A 254 5.31 27.32 -2.55
N LEU A 255 5.14 28.63 -2.73
CA LEU A 255 3.93 29.34 -2.36
C LEU A 255 3.13 29.61 -3.64
N ARG A 256 1.87 29.17 -3.69
CA ARG A 256 1.02 29.27 -4.88
C ARG A 256 -0.31 29.94 -4.61
N ALA A 257 -0.81 30.68 -5.59
CA ALA A 257 -2.10 31.36 -5.51
C ALA A 257 -3.26 30.35 -5.59
N LEU A 258 -4.21 30.43 -4.66
CA LEU A 258 -5.48 29.71 -4.68
C LEU A 258 -6.60 30.53 -5.34
N LYS A 259 -6.46 31.85 -5.30
CA LYS A 259 -7.44 32.84 -5.80
C LYS A 259 -6.66 33.93 -6.55
N PRO A 260 -7.34 34.78 -7.35
CA PRO A 260 -6.69 35.98 -7.87
C PRO A 260 -6.12 36.83 -6.73
N ILE A 261 -4.90 37.34 -6.88
CA ILE A 261 -4.25 38.26 -5.93
C ILE A 261 -3.82 39.48 -6.72
N LYS A 262 -4.28 40.67 -6.34
CA LYS A 262 -3.88 41.92 -7.02
C LYS A 262 -2.54 42.43 -6.51
N LYS A 263 -1.83 43.16 -7.36
CA LYS A 263 -0.65 43.92 -6.95
C LYS A 263 -0.98 44.79 -5.73
N GLY A 264 -0.16 44.65 -4.69
CA GLY A 264 -0.32 45.36 -3.42
C GLY A 264 -1.25 44.68 -2.42
N GLU A 265 -1.91 43.57 -2.76
CA GLU A 265 -2.64 42.75 -1.79
C GLU A 265 -1.68 41.90 -0.95
N GLU A 266 -2.11 41.62 0.29
CA GLU A 266 -1.39 40.75 1.21
C GLU A 266 -1.60 39.28 0.80
N VAL A 267 -0.51 38.53 0.79
CA VAL A 267 -0.50 37.08 0.55
C VAL A 267 -0.76 36.41 1.89
N LEU A 268 -1.91 35.71 1.96
CA LEU A 268 -2.44 35.10 3.17
C LEU A 268 -2.55 33.59 2.98
N MET A 269 -1.99 32.84 3.94
CA MET A 269 -1.99 31.37 3.94
C MET A 269 -2.76 30.82 5.13
N ARG A 270 -3.02 29.51 5.09
CA ARG A 270 -3.61 28.80 6.24
C ARG A 270 -2.53 28.38 7.22
N TYR A 271 -2.81 28.51 8.51
CA TYR A 271 -1.98 28.04 9.62
C TYR A 271 -2.65 26.87 10.36
N VAL A 272 -3.98 26.82 10.26
CA VAL A 272 -4.87 25.79 10.81
C VAL A 272 -5.85 25.40 9.70
N GLU A 273 -6.50 24.26 9.85
CA GLU A 273 -7.44 23.75 8.86
C GLU A 273 -8.65 24.69 8.72
N GLU A 274 -8.85 25.24 7.51
CA GLU A 274 -9.87 26.25 7.27
C GLU A 274 -11.30 25.68 7.30
N THR A 275 -11.45 24.37 7.10
CA THR A 275 -12.73 23.64 7.13
C THR A 275 -13.22 23.34 8.54
N ASN A 276 -12.37 23.48 9.56
CA ASN A 276 -12.77 23.30 10.97
C ASN A 276 -13.81 24.36 11.40
N PRO A 277 -14.66 24.11 12.41
CA PRO A 277 -15.58 25.09 12.97
C PRO A 277 -14.87 26.30 13.58
N PHE A 278 -15.56 27.43 13.70
CA PHE A 278 -15.03 28.69 14.24
C PHE A 278 -14.37 28.52 15.61
N SER A 279 -15.02 27.82 16.55
CA SER A 279 -14.48 27.60 17.90
C SER A 279 -13.13 26.88 17.85
N VAL A 280 -13.05 25.84 17.02
CA VAL A 280 -11.87 24.99 16.84
C VAL A 280 -10.74 25.76 16.17
N ARG A 281 -11.02 26.48 15.06
CA ARG A 281 -10.02 27.33 14.40
C ARG A 281 -9.44 28.38 15.35
N GLN A 282 -10.29 29.02 16.16
CA GLN A 282 -9.85 30.02 17.12
C GLN A 282 -9.06 29.41 18.28
N ALA A 283 -9.45 28.22 18.75
CA ALA A 283 -8.70 27.48 19.76
C ALA A 283 -7.30 27.12 19.24
N ASP A 284 -7.21 26.49 18.07
CA ASP A 284 -5.95 26.08 17.46
C ASP A 284 -5.01 27.28 17.23
N LEU A 285 -5.55 28.43 16.78
CA LEU A 285 -4.75 29.65 16.58
C LEU A 285 -4.27 30.27 17.90
N ARG A 286 -5.08 30.24 18.97
CA ARG A 286 -4.65 30.72 20.28
C ARG A 286 -3.60 29.79 20.91
N GLU A 287 -3.77 28.49 20.77
CA GLU A 287 -2.90 27.47 21.35
C GLU A 287 -1.54 27.40 20.65
N HIS A 288 -1.53 27.43 19.32
CA HIS A 288 -0.32 27.24 18.53
C HIS A 288 0.37 28.55 18.13
N TYR A 289 -0.40 29.62 17.89
CA TYR A 289 0.10 30.88 17.31
C TYR A 289 -0.18 32.13 18.17
N TYR A 290 -0.85 31.98 19.31
CA TYR A 290 -1.04 33.03 20.32
C TYR A 290 -1.80 34.27 19.84
N PHE A 291 -2.71 34.10 18.88
CA PHE A 291 -3.59 35.19 18.45
C PHE A 291 -5.02 34.70 18.18
N SER A 292 -5.96 35.64 18.20
CA SER A 292 -7.35 35.40 17.77
C SER A 292 -7.58 35.98 16.38
N CYS A 293 -8.03 35.16 15.44
CA CYS A 293 -8.17 35.56 14.06
C CYS A 293 -9.36 36.51 13.85
N GLN A 294 -9.14 37.59 13.12
CA GLN A 294 -10.16 38.58 12.75
C GLN A 294 -10.37 38.67 11.23
N CYS A 295 -10.07 37.60 10.50
CA CYS A 295 -10.33 37.54 9.05
C CYS A 295 -11.84 37.66 8.75
N PRO A 296 -12.24 37.95 7.49
CA PRO A 296 -13.66 38.10 7.13
C PRO A 296 -14.53 36.90 7.54
N LYS A 297 -14.05 35.65 7.40
CA LYS A 297 -14.72 34.45 7.92
C LYS A 297 -14.92 34.49 9.43
N CYS A 298 -13.87 34.77 10.20
CA CYS A 298 -13.95 34.80 11.66
C CYS A 298 -14.80 35.95 12.21
N LYS A 299 -14.88 37.10 11.51
CA LYS A 299 -15.78 38.19 11.87
C LYS A 299 -17.27 37.81 11.79
N LYS A 300 -17.62 36.79 11.02
CA LYS A 300 -18.99 36.25 10.97
C LYS A 300 -19.32 35.38 12.21
N GLY A 301 -18.33 34.99 13.01
CA GLY A 301 -18.48 34.07 14.14
C GLY A 301 -18.88 32.66 13.68
N SER A 302 -19.58 31.93 14.55
CA SER A 302 -20.07 30.57 14.30
C SER A 302 -21.33 30.52 13.41
N LYS A 303 -21.30 31.22 12.28
CA LYS A 303 -22.42 31.35 11.32
C LYS A 303 -22.06 30.87 9.92
N CYS A 304 -20.86 30.35 9.73
CA CYS A 304 -20.42 29.84 8.43
C CYS A 304 -20.93 28.41 8.22
N GLN A 305 -20.86 27.91 6.98
CA GLN A 305 -21.36 26.59 6.63
C GLN A 305 -20.73 25.48 7.47
N GLU A 306 -19.45 25.63 7.85
CA GLU A 306 -18.69 24.67 8.65
C GLU A 306 -19.13 24.63 10.12
N ASP A 307 -19.86 25.64 10.58
CA ASP A 307 -20.36 25.72 11.95
C ASP A 307 -21.73 25.01 12.11
N VAL A 308 -22.48 24.89 11.01
CA VAL A 308 -23.88 24.45 11.00
C VAL A 308 -23.98 22.92 11.05
N PHE A 309 -24.68 22.41 12.06
CA PHE A 309 -25.11 21.01 12.14
C PHE A 309 -26.33 20.74 11.26
N ALA A 310 -26.58 19.46 10.94
CA ALA A 310 -27.75 19.01 10.19
C ALA A 310 -29.07 19.26 10.96
N LYS A 311 -29.02 19.25 12.29
CA LYS A 311 -30.12 19.56 13.21
C LYS A 311 -29.61 20.50 14.31
N ARG A 312 -30.53 21.13 15.05
CA ARG A 312 -30.16 21.97 16.19
C ARG A 312 -29.59 21.11 17.34
N PRO A 313 -28.59 21.58 18.12
CA PRO A 313 -28.03 20.85 19.26
C PRO A 313 -29.06 20.26 20.23
N GLU A 314 -30.19 20.95 20.43
CA GLU A 314 -31.28 20.53 21.31
C GLU A 314 -32.05 19.30 20.78
N GLU A 315 -31.91 18.98 19.49
CA GLU A 315 -32.55 17.85 18.83
C GLU A 315 -31.67 16.59 18.83
N LEU A 316 -30.60 16.58 19.64
CA LEU A 316 -29.76 15.40 19.83
C LEU A 316 -30.60 14.22 20.34
N PRO A 317 -30.55 13.04 19.70
CA PRO A 317 -31.36 11.91 20.14
C PRO A 317 -30.97 11.41 21.54
N ALA A 318 -31.95 10.91 22.29
CA ALA A 318 -31.79 10.52 23.70
C ALA A 318 -30.66 9.51 23.96
N GLU A 319 -30.40 8.60 23.02
CA GLU A 319 -29.28 7.65 23.09
C GLU A 319 -27.93 8.39 23.08
N TYR A 320 -27.77 9.36 22.20
CA TYR A 320 -26.55 10.16 22.08
C TYR A 320 -26.41 11.20 23.20
N CYS A 321 -27.51 11.65 23.82
CA CYS A 321 -27.43 12.43 25.05
C CYS A 321 -26.70 11.67 26.16
N LYS A 322 -26.99 10.37 26.34
CA LYS A 322 -26.32 9.53 27.35
C LYS A 322 -24.83 9.34 27.04
N ILE A 323 -24.49 9.14 25.77
CA ILE A 323 -23.10 9.04 25.32
C ILE A 323 -22.38 10.36 25.61
N ALA A 324 -22.99 11.49 25.26
CA ALA A 324 -22.44 12.81 25.49
C ALA A 324 -22.22 13.09 26.98
N ASP A 325 -23.17 12.74 27.84
CA ASP A 325 -23.07 12.93 29.30
C ASP A 325 -21.83 12.22 29.88
N ASN A 326 -21.52 11.01 29.41
CA ASN A 326 -20.31 10.29 29.81
C ASN A 326 -19.01 10.94 29.30
N LEU A 327 -19.08 11.61 28.14
CA LEU A 327 -17.94 12.26 27.51
C LEU A 327 -17.63 13.64 28.10
N ILE A 328 -18.61 14.31 28.72
CA ILE A 328 -18.40 15.62 29.36
C ILE A 328 -17.26 15.55 30.38
N THR A 329 -17.29 14.56 31.28
CA THR A 329 -16.24 14.39 32.30
C THR A 329 -14.89 14.04 31.67
N ARG A 330 -14.88 13.27 30.58
CA ARG A 330 -13.65 12.87 29.87
C ARG A 330 -12.93 14.06 29.24
N HIS A 331 -13.69 15.05 28.74
CA HIS A 331 -13.17 16.19 27.98
C HIS A 331 -13.23 17.53 28.71
N GLU A 332 -13.60 17.54 29.99
CA GLU A 332 -13.92 18.73 30.78
C GLU A 332 -12.91 19.88 30.60
N ALA A 333 -11.60 19.57 30.67
CA ALA A 333 -10.52 20.55 30.54
C ALA A 333 -10.52 21.30 29.18
N ASN A 334 -11.05 20.68 28.12
CA ASN A 334 -10.93 21.17 26.74
C ASN A 334 -12.27 21.47 26.07
N LEU A 335 -13.41 21.26 26.74
CA LEU A 335 -14.75 21.47 26.15
C LEU A 335 -14.95 22.87 25.56
N HIS A 336 -14.37 23.89 26.20
CA HIS A 336 -14.45 25.28 25.76
C HIS A 336 -13.90 25.53 24.34
N ASN A 337 -12.99 24.68 23.86
CA ASN A 337 -12.47 24.74 22.48
C ASN A 337 -13.47 24.24 21.44
N PHE A 338 -14.47 23.48 21.88
CA PHE A 338 -15.46 22.81 21.04
C PHE A 338 -16.88 23.33 21.23
N PHE A 339 -17.07 24.46 21.91
CA PHE A 339 -18.40 25.04 22.09
C PHE A 339 -19.07 25.42 20.76
N VAL A 340 -20.36 25.13 20.70
CA VAL A 340 -21.21 25.34 19.53
C VAL A 340 -22.39 26.25 19.89
N PRO A 341 -22.95 27.02 18.94
CA PRO A 341 -24.15 27.81 19.22
C PRO A 341 -25.33 26.91 19.60
N ALA A 342 -25.91 27.14 20.77
CA ALA A 342 -27.14 26.49 21.25
C ALA A 342 -27.92 27.47 22.13
N ASN A 343 -29.23 27.25 22.27
CA ASN A 343 -30.12 28.00 23.15
C ASN A 343 -30.11 27.46 24.59
N ASP A 344 -29.68 26.21 24.77
CA ASP A 344 -29.60 25.52 26.05
C ASP A 344 -28.16 25.12 26.38
N GLU A 345 -27.74 25.38 27.63
CA GLU A 345 -26.37 25.12 28.10
C GLU A 345 -26.06 23.61 28.13
N THR A 346 -27.04 22.78 28.49
CA THR A 346 -26.86 21.32 28.52
C THR A 346 -26.67 20.78 27.10
N ALA A 347 -27.46 21.26 26.14
CA ALA A 347 -27.31 20.90 24.73
C ALA A 347 -25.94 21.35 24.16
N GLN A 348 -25.48 22.55 24.52
CA GLN A 348 -24.14 23.03 24.15
C GLN A 348 -23.04 22.11 24.68
N LEU A 349 -23.08 21.78 25.97
CA LEU A 349 -22.09 20.91 26.61
C LEU A 349 -22.06 19.51 25.99
N ARG A 350 -23.22 18.90 25.77
CA ARG A 350 -23.34 17.59 25.13
C ARG A 350 -22.75 17.59 23.71
N MET A 351 -23.10 18.58 22.90
CA MET A 351 -22.55 18.68 21.55
C MET A 351 -21.06 18.97 21.53
N ALA A 352 -20.57 19.80 22.45
CA ALA A 352 -19.14 20.05 22.60
C ALA A 352 -18.38 18.78 22.99
N ALA A 353 -18.93 17.94 23.86
CA ALA A 353 -18.33 16.67 24.27
C ALA A 353 -18.24 15.66 23.12
N LEU A 354 -19.31 15.48 22.34
CA LEU A 354 -19.30 14.63 21.15
C LEU A 354 -18.30 15.15 20.10
N GLN A 355 -18.26 16.46 19.88
CA GLN A 355 -17.31 17.08 18.96
C GLN A 355 -15.86 16.89 19.44
N ALA A 356 -15.57 17.08 20.74
CA ALA A 356 -14.25 16.88 21.32
C ALA A 356 -13.77 15.43 21.15
N GLU A 357 -14.63 14.44 21.42
CA GLU A 357 -14.29 13.04 21.22
C GLU A 357 -13.98 12.75 19.74
N ALA A 358 -14.80 13.22 18.81
CA ALA A 358 -14.58 12.99 17.38
C ALA A 358 -13.27 13.64 16.88
N PHE A 359 -12.94 14.86 17.34
CA PHE A 359 -11.66 15.51 17.03
C PHE A 359 -10.45 14.82 17.69
N SER A 360 -10.63 14.22 18.87
CA SER A 360 -9.56 13.47 19.54
C SER A 360 -9.09 12.25 18.74
N VAL A 361 -9.99 11.68 17.91
CA VAL A 361 -9.69 10.59 16.98
C VAL A 361 -9.16 11.16 15.66
N SER A 362 -9.82 12.17 15.09
CA SER A 362 -9.48 12.71 13.76
C SER A 362 -8.13 13.45 13.71
N ARG A 363 -7.62 13.91 14.86
CA ARG A 363 -6.31 14.56 14.99
C ARG A 363 -5.14 13.58 15.11
N ARG A 364 -5.38 12.29 15.31
CA ARG A 364 -4.31 11.28 15.35
C ARG A 364 -3.73 11.09 13.95
N TYR A 365 -2.42 10.87 13.84
CA TYR A 365 -1.84 10.48 12.54
C TYR A 365 -2.39 9.12 12.12
N THR A 366 -2.64 8.93 10.81
CA THR A 366 -3.20 7.67 10.27
C THR A 366 -2.42 6.42 10.73
N ARG A 367 -1.09 6.52 10.85
CA ARG A 367 -0.23 5.42 11.34
C ARG A 367 -0.48 5.00 12.79
N TYR A 368 -1.14 5.86 13.57
CA TYR A 368 -1.52 5.63 14.96
C TYR A 368 -3.05 5.59 15.15
N ALA A 369 -3.81 5.67 14.05
CA ALA A 369 -5.26 5.59 14.09
C ALA A 369 -5.67 4.12 14.02
N ASP A 370 -6.51 3.70 14.96
CA ASP A 370 -7.14 2.39 14.91
C ASP A 370 -8.39 2.45 14.02
N GLU A 371 -8.56 1.44 13.14
CA GLU A 371 -9.68 1.41 12.19
C GLU A 371 -11.04 1.41 12.92
N GLU A 372 -11.15 0.69 14.03
CA GLU A 372 -12.41 0.59 14.78
C GLU A 372 -12.71 1.87 15.56
N GLU A 373 -11.70 2.55 16.11
CA GLU A 373 -11.88 3.88 16.71
C GLU A 373 -12.35 4.92 15.68
N VAL A 374 -11.74 4.95 14.49
CA VAL A 374 -12.13 5.88 13.42
C VAL A 374 -13.56 5.58 12.95
N LYS A 375 -13.91 4.30 12.75
CA LYS A 375 -15.28 3.89 12.44
C LYS A 375 -16.24 4.31 13.54
N ALA A 376 -15.92 4.08 14.82
CA ALA A 376 -16.78 4.43 15.94
C ALA A 376 -17.05 5.94 16.02
N ALA A 377 -16.01 6.78 15.85
CA ALA A 377 -16.16 8.22 15.81
C ALA A 377 -17.02 8.69 14.62
N LEU A 378 -16.84 8.08 13.45
CA LEU A 378 -17.63 8.38 12.26
C LEU A 378 -19.10 7.95 12.44
N LYS A 379 -19.34 6.75 13.00
CA LYS A 379 -20.67 6.23 13.37
C LYS A 379 -21.36 7.17 14.36
N MET A 380 -20.66 7.62 15.40
CA MET A 380 -21.20 8.60 16.36
C MET A 380 -21.65 9.91 15.67
N CYS A 381 -20.82 10.46 14.79
CA CYS A 381 -21.13 11.71 14.08
C CYS A 381 -22.34 11.56 13.15
N ILE A 382 -22.36 10.51 12.32
CA ILE A 382 -23.39 10.34 11.28
C ILE A 382 -24.70 9.78 11.85
N ASN A 383 -24.65 8.76 12.72
CA ASN A 383 -25.86 8.11 13.25
C ASN A 383 -26.60 8.96 14.28
N SER A 384 -25.91 9.90 14.95
CA SER A 384 -26.60 10.94 15.74
C SER A 384 -27.50 11.83 14.88
N GLY A 385 -27.29 11.86 13.56
CA GLY A 385 -28.00 12.73 12.62
C GLY A 385 -27.64 14.21 12.79
N MET A 386 -26.56 14.52 13.52
CA MET A 386 -26.11 15.88 13.80
C MET A 386 -25.09 16.37 12.77
N TRP A 387 -24.16 15.53 12.30
CA TRP A 387 -23.14 15.93 11.32
C TRP A 387 -23.60 15.73 9.88
N THR A 388 -23.14 16.61 8.99
CA THR A 388 -23.16 16.36 7.55
C THR A 388 -21.82 15.78 7.09
N TRP A 389 -21.79 15.16 5.91
CA TRP A 389 -20.57 14.61 5.31
C TRP A 389 -19.47 15.65 5.04
N THR A 390 -19.81 16.93 5.04
CA THR A 390 -18.87 18.04 4.77
C THR A 390 -18.56 18.88 6.01
N ARG A 391 -19.02 18.47 7.19
CA ARG A 391 -18.72 19.18 8.43
C ARG A 391 -17.64 18.44 9.20
N GLU A 392 -16.55 19.12 9.53
CA GLU A 392 -15.50 18.53 10.35
C GLU A 392 -16.03 18.02 11.71
N PRO A 393 -15.48 16.92 12.24
CA PRO A 393 -14.32 16.16 11.73
C PRO A 393 -14.66 15.03 10.73
N VAL A 394 -15.89 14.95 10.20
CA VAL A 394 -16.32 13.85 9.33
C VAL A 394 -15.45 13.69 8.06
N PRO A 395 -15.16 14.75 7.29
CA PRO A 395 -14.22 14.66 6.16
C PRO A 395 -12.85 14.10 6.55
N GLN A 396 -12.29 14.55 7.68
CA GLN A 396 -11.01 14.06 8.16
C GLN A 396 -11.04 12.59 8.60
N LEU A 397 -12.10 12.15 9.30
CA LEU A 397 -12.30 10.74 9.65
C LEU A 397 -12.44 9.88 8.39
N CYS A 398 -13.16 10.36 7.38
CA CYS A 398 -13.28 9.71 6.08
C CYS A 398 -11.91 9.62 5.36
N ARG A 399 -11.05 10.62 5.51
CA ARG A 399 -9.68 10.60 4.97
C ARG A 399 -8.81 9.57 5.66
N GLN A 400 -8.83 9.52 6.99
CA GLN A 400 -8.10 8.52 7.77
C GLN A 400 -8.56 7.10 7.41
N LEU A 401 -9.87 6.85 7.41
CA LEU A 401 -10.42 5.54 7.09
C LEU A 401 -10.12 5.12 5.65
N PHE A 402 -10.16 6.05 4.70
CA PHE A 402 -9.74 5.79 3.32
C PHE A 402 -8.28 5.34 3.25
N GLY A 403 -7.37 6.00 3.97
CA GLY A 403 -5.98 5.59 4.09
C GLY A 403 -5.81 4.21 4.74
N LEU A 404 -6.56 3.95 5.82
CA LEU A 404 -6.55 2.66 6.51
C LEU A 404 -7.02 1.51 5.62
N TYR A 405 -8.09 1.70 4.81
CA TYR A 405 -8.53 0.69 3.86
C TYR A 405 -7.51 0.41 2.75
N ILE A 406 -6.78 1.41 2.29
CA ILE A 406 -5.66 1.18 1.36
C ILE A 406 -4.57 0.36 2.04
N ALA A 407 -4.16 0.77 3.25
CA ALA A 407 -3.09 0.12 4.00
C ALA A 407 -3.44 -1.33 4.41
N SER A 408 -4.72 -1.63 4.68
CA SER A 408 -5.19 -2.97 5.04
C SER A 408 -5.53 -3.85 3.83
N GLY A 409 -5.29 -3.39 2.60
CA GLY A 409 -5.54 -4.18 1.39
C GLY A 409 -7.02 -4.37 1.07
N ASN A 410 -7.86 -3.39 1.40
CA ASN A 410 -9.31 -3.38 1.15
C ASN A 410 -9.69 -2.39 0.03
N PRO A 411 -9.26 -2.61 -1.24
CA PRO A 411 -9.37 -1.62 -2.31
C PRO A 411 -10.81 -1.27 -2.67
N TYR A 412 -11.76 -2.21 -2.55
CA TYR A 412 -13.17 -1.89 -2.84
C TYR A 412 -13.78 -0.91 -1.84
N ARG A 413 -13.45 -1.05 -0.55
CA ARG A 413 -13.90 -0.11 0.49
C ARG A 413 -13.25 1.25 0.33
N ALA A 414 -11.95 1.26 0.05
CA ALA A 414 -11.23 2.48 -0.30
C ALA A 414 -11.88 3.16 -1.50
N PHE A 415 -12.22 2.41 -2.56
CA PHE A 415 -12.86 2.95 -3.76
C PHE A 415 -14.22 3.58 -3.46
N ARG A 416 -15.12 2.88 -2.73
CA ARG A 416 -16.44 3.43 -2.37
C ARG A 416 -16.33 4.71 -1.56
N LEU A 417 -15.45 4.74 -0.55
CA LEU A 417 -15.24 5.92 0.28
C LEU A 417 -14.55 7.05 -0.47
N GLY A 418 -13.58 6.72 -1.31
CA GLY A 418 -12.90 7.67 -2.16
C GLY A 418 -13.83 8.30 -3.21
N LEU A 419 -14.77 7.56 -3.80
CA LEU A 419 -15.82 8.11 -4.68
C LEU A 419 -16.69 9.13 -3.94
N LYS A 420 -17.15 8.78 -2.73
CA LYS A 420 -17.94 9.70 -1.91
C LYS A 420 -17.17 10.96 -1.58
N ARG A 421 -15.88 10.84 -1.22
CA ARG A 421 -15.00 11.98 -0.98
C ARG A 421 -14.85 12.83 -2.23
N HIS A 422 -14.52 12.22 -3.37
CA HIS A 422 -14.29 12.89 -4.64
C HIS A 422 -15.52 13.65 -5.17
N PHE A 423 -16.73 13.07 -5.10
CA PHE A 423 -17.92 13.67 -5.69
C PHE A 423 -18.75 14.52 -4.74
N GLU A 424 -18.73 14.25 -3.43
CA GLU A 424 -19.65 14.90 -2.47
C GLU A 424 -18.97 15.76 -1.42
N ILE A 425 -17.74 15.43 -1.02
CA ILE A 425 -17.06 16.05 0.13
C ILE A 425 -16.00 17.04 -0.33
N THR A 426 -14.93 16.57 -0.95
CA THR A 426 -13.74 17.37 -1.24
C THR A 426 -14.03 18.58 -2.15
N PRO A 427 -14.87 18.51 -3.21
CA PRO A 427 -15.19 19.69 -4.03
C PRO A 427 -15.96 20.79 -3.30
N LYS A 428 -16.71 20.44 -2.25
CA LYS A 428 -17.45 21.43 -1.43
C LYS A 428 -16.55 22.11 -0.41
N LEU A 429 -15.55 21.39 0.09
CA LEU A 429 -14.54 21.94 1.01
C LEU A 429 -13.49 22.76 0.24
N HIS A 430 -13.08 22.27 -0.92
CA HIS A 430 -12.01 22.84 -1.74
C HIS A 430 -12.50 23.00 -3.19
N SER A 431 -12.98 24.20 -3.51
CA SER A 431 -13.58 24.50 -4.80
C SER A 431 -12.60 24.43 -5.97
N GLN A 432 -11.33 24.76 -5.74
CA GLN A 432 -10.30 24.71 -6.78
C GLN A 432 -9.95 23.25 -7.12
N PRO A 433 -10.04 22.82 -8.40
CA PRO A 433 -9.74 21.44 -8.79
C PRO A 433 -8.28 21.05 -8.55
N PHE A 434 -7.37 22.02 -8.64
CA PHE A 434 -5.94 21.85 -8.39
C PHE A 434 -5.55 21.98 -6.91
N TYR A 435 -6.49 22.03 -5.98
CA TYR A 435 -6.17 22.09 -4.54
C TYR A 435 -5.39 20.82 -4.10
N PRO A 436 -4.34 20.93 -3.27
CA PRO A 436 -3.47 19.80 -2.90
C PRO A 436 -4.20 18.51 -2.51
N THR A 437 -5.18 18.61 -1.60
CA THR A 437 -5.98 17.47 -1.14
C THR A 437 -6.71 16.76 -2.27
N ARG A 438 -7.23 17.50 -3.26
CA ARG A 438 -7.93 16.92 -4.42
C ARG A 438 -6.98 16.16 -5.33
N LEU A 439 -5.78 16.68 -5.56
CA LEU A 439 -4.77 16.01 -6.38
C LEU A 439 -4.27 14.72 -5.73
N ILE A 440 -4.09 14.72 -4.40
CA ILE A 440 -3.74 13.51 -3.64
C ILE A 440 -4.88 12.48 -3.70
N ASP A 441 -6.13 12.93 -3.53
CA ASP A 441 -7.30 12.05 -3.63
C ASP A 441 -7.42 11.45 -5.05
N LEU A 442 -7.18 12.24 -6.12
CA LEU A 442 -7.18 11.75 -7.51
C LEU A 442 -6.11 10.69 -7.75
N TRP A 443 -4.89 10.91 -7.24
CA TRP A 443 -3.82 9.91 -7.33
C TRP A 443 -4.22 8.62 -6.62
N ALA A 444 -4.64 8.71 -5.35
CA ALA A 444 -5.06 7.55 -4.58
C ALA A 444 -6.24 6.81 -5.24
N MET A 445 -7.21 7.54 -5.79
CA MET A 445 -8.32 6.96 -6.54
C MET A 445 -7.87 6.27 -7.81
N SER A 446 -6.92 6.84 -8.55
CA SER A 446 -6.33 6.17 -9.71
C SER A 446 -5.66 4.85 -9.28
N THR A 447 -4.85 4.85 -8.24
CA THR A 447 -4.17 3.64 -7.73
C THR A 447 -5.16 2.57 -7.30
N VAL A 448 -6.16 2.93 -6.48
CA VAL A 448 -7.18 2.00 -5.99
C VAL A 448 -8.03 1.44 -7.14
N THR A 449 -8.40 2.27 -8.11
CA THR A 449 -9.17 1.81 -9.29
C THR A 449 -8.35 0.85 -10.14
N ASN A 450 -7.04 1.10 -10.30
CA ASN A 450 -6.15 0.19 -11.02
C ASN A 450 -6.08 -1.19 -10.33
N VAL A 451 -5.97 -1.22 -9.00
CA VAL A 451 -6.01 -2.48 -8.24
C VAL A 451 -7.32 -3.23 -8.49
N LEU A 452 -8.46 -2.54 -8.51
CA LEU A 452 -9.76 -3.15 -8.81
C LEU A 452 -9.91 -3.64 -10.26
N CYS A 453 -9.10 -3.15 -11.20
CA CYS A 453 -9.03 -3.68 -12.56
C CYS A 453 -8.23 -4.99 -12.66
N GLY A 454 -7.56 -5.41 -11.59
CA GLY A 454 -6.76 -6.63 -11.54
C GLY A 454 -7.59 -7.91 -11.38
N PRO A 455 -7.04 -9.07 -11.74
CA PRO A 455 -7.75 -10.36 -11.75
C PRO A 455 -8.24 -10.82 -10.36
N MET A 456 -7.61 -10.33 -9.29
CA MET A 456 -8.04 -10.61 -7.91
C MET A 456 -9.39 -9.97 -7.54
N HIS A 457 -9.89 -9.04 -8.37
CA HIS A 457 -11.15 -8.32 -8.14
C HIS A 457 -12.13 -8.47 -9.31
N GLN A 458 -12.01 -9.53 -10.11
CA GLN A 458 -12.80 -9.74 -11.33
C GLN A 458 -14.31 -9.68 -11.09
N THR A 459 -14.81 -10.28 -10.00
CA THR A 459 -16.25 -10.21 -9.65
C THR A 459 -16.75 -8.76 -9.52
N ILE A 460 -15.96 -7.90 -8.86
CA ILE A 460 -16.30 -6.49 -8.69
C ILE A 460 -16.21 -5.75 -10.02
N TYR A 461 -15.17 -6.04 -10.80
CA TYR A 461 -15.01 -5.48 -12.13
C TYR A 461 -16.22 -5.77 -13.03
N ASP A 462 -16.69 -7.01 -13.04
CA ASP A 462 -17.84 -7.46 -13.85
C ASP A 462 -19.14 -6.79 -13.39
N GLU A 463 -19.36 -6.59 -12.09
CA GLU A 463 -20.53 -5.86 -11.55
C GLU A 463 -20.59 -4.42 -12.07
N PHE A 464 -19.44 -3.74 -12.14
CA PHE A 464 -19.36 -2.37 -12.67
C PHE A 464 -19.59 -2.35 -14.18
N VAL A 465 -19.05 -3.31 -14.92
CA VAL A 465 -19.28 -3.45 -16.36
C VAL A 465 -20.76 -3.70 -16.65
N GLN A 466 -21.44 -4.58 -15.90
CA GLN A 466 -22.89 -4.81 -16.01
C GLN A 466 -23.71 -3.55 -15.71
N SER A 467 -23.19 -2.66 -14.85
CA SER A 467 -23.77 -1.36 -14.53
C SER A 467 -23.45 -0.27 -15.56
N GLY A 468 -22.77 -0.60 -16.65
CA GLY A 468 -22.35 0.34 -17.70
C GLY A 468 -21.16 1.23 -17.32
N VAL A 469 -20.41 0.87 -16.28
CA VAL A 469 -19.26 1.63 -15.77
C VAL A 469 -17.99 0.84 -15.97
N SER A 470 -17.18 1.24 -16.96
CA SER A 470 -15.86 0.63 -17.18
C SER A 470 -14.85 1.16 -16.16
N LEU A 471 -14.39 0.30 -15.23
CA LEU A 471 -13.38 0.69 -14.23
C LEU A 471 -12.05 1.14 -14.86
N ARG A 472 -11.67 0.56 -16.01
CA ARG A 472 -10.49 1.03 -16.78
C ARG A 472 -10.68 2.47 -17.28
N THR A 473 -11.89 2.81 -17.73
CA THR A 473 -12.20 4.18 -18.15
C THR A 473 -12.21 5.13 -16.94
N VAL A 474 -12.77 4.70 -15.81
CA VAL A 474 -12.77 5.47 -14.55
C VAL A 474 -11.34 5.75 -14.08
N TYR A 475 -10.47 4.75 -14.15
CA TYR A 475 -9.05 4.88 -13.83
C TYR A 475 -8.38 6.01 -14.63
N PHE A 476 -8.56 6.01 -15.96
CA PHE A 476 -8.04 7.08 -16.82
C PHE A 476 -8.67 8.44 -16.51
N GLY A 477 -9.96 8.49 -16.16
CA GLY A 477 -10.60 9.75 -15.78
C GLY A 477 -9.94 10.40 -14.56
N PHE A 478 -9.59 9.62 -13.53
CA PHE A 478 -8.86 10.16 -12.37
C PHE A 478 -7.42 10.57 -12.73
N LEU A 479 -6.71 9.76 -13.51
CA LEU A 479 -5.32 10.04 -13.90
C LEU A 479 -5.20 11.29 -14.78
N LEU A 480 -6.12 11.46 -15.75
CA LEU A 480 -6.15 12.62 -16.63
C LEU A 480 -6.53 13.90 -15.88
N ASP A 481 -7.53 13.85 -14.99
CA ASP A 481 -7.91 15.01 -14.17
C ASP A 481 -6.75 15.45 -13.24
N LEU A 482 -6.01 14.48 -12.68
CA LEU A 482 -4.80 14.75 -11.93
C LEU A 482 -3.77 15.49 -12.79
N ARG A 483 -3.45 14.93 -13.96
CA ARG A 483 -2.45 15.48 -14.89
C ARG A 483 -2.80 16.89 -15.37
N ASP A 484 -4.08 17.16 -15.66
CA ASP A 484 -4.55 18.46 -16.13
C ASP A 484 -4.38 19.56 -15.06
N ASN A 485 -4.47 19.20 -13.77
CA ASN A 485 -4.43 20.13 -12.66
C ASN A 485 -3.08 20.20 -11.93
N LEU A 486 -2.22 19.19 -12.07
CA LEU A 486 -0.92 19.09 -11.40
C LEU A 486 0.03 20.28 -11.67
N PRO A 487 0.13 20.84 -12.90
CA PRO A 487 1.00 21.98 -13.19
C PRO A 487 0.71 23.23 -12.35
N LYS A 488 -0.56 23.42 -11.97
CA LYS A 488 -1.03 24.57 -11.18
C LYS A 488 -0.68 24.47 -9.70
N MET A 489 -0.18 23.33 -9.21
CA MET A 489 0.08 23.12 -7.78
C MET A 489 1.45 22.51 -7.47
N TYR A 490 1.77 21.36 -8.05
CA TYR A 490 3.08 20.72 -7.82
C TYR A 490 4.03 21.00 -8.97
N GLY A 491 3.54 21.10 -10.21
CA GLY A 491 4.39 21.18 -11.41
C GLY A 491 4.78 19.79 -11.90
N MET A 492 4.96 19.64 -13.22
CA MET A 492 5.31 18.36 -13.84
C MET A 492 6.73 17.90 -13.47
N GLU A 493 7.65 18.84 -13.25
CA GLU A 493 9.03 18.54 -12.84
C GLU A 493 9.18 18.24 -11.34
N SER A 494 8.10 18.24 -10.57
CA SER A 494 8.16 17.83 -9.16
C SER A 494 8.34 16.32 -9.03
N PRO A 495 8.81 15.80 -7.88
CA PRO A 495 8.84 14.35 -7.65
C PRO A 495 7.48 13.67 -7.87
N PHE A 496 6.39 14.30 -7.43
CA PHE A 496 5.05 13.81 -7.67
C PHE A 496 4.65 13.90 -9.14
N GLY A 497 4.99 15.01 -9.81
CA GLY A 497 4.77 15.23 -11.24
C GLY A 497 5.44 14.21 -12.13
N ARG A 498 6.72 13.90 -11.88
CA ARG A 498 7.45 12.90 -12.63
C ARG A 498 6.83 11.51 -12.51
N VAL A 499 6.35 11.15 -11.33
CA VAL A 499 5.65 9.87 -11.14
C VAL A 499 4.37 9.81 -11.92
N VAL A 500 3.53 10.83 -11.80
CA VAL A 500 2.26 10.89 -12.54
C VAL A 500 2.51 10.83 -14.05
N GLU A 501 3.49 11.58 -14.55
CA GLU A 501 3.81 11.58 -15.98
C GLU A 501 4.44 10.27 -16.44
N GLN A 502 5.31 9.66 -15.66
CA GLN A 502 5.90 8.37 -15.98
C GLN A 502 4.83 7.28 -16.04
N THR A 503 3.95 7.22 -15.03
CA THR A 503 2.80 6.30 -15.02
C THR A 503 1.92 6.55 -16.24
N TYR A 504 1.56 7.80 -16.52
CA TYR A 504 0.76 8.17 -17.70
C TYR A 504 1.42 7.72 -19.01
N ALA A 505 2.70 8.02 -19.21
CA ALA A 505 3.43 7.68 -20.43
C ALA A 505 3.50 6.16 -20.65
N GLN A 506 3.80 5.39 -19.59
CA GLN A 506 3.83 3.93 -19.65
C GLN A 506 2.48 3.34 -20.06
N LEU A 507 1.39 3.87 -19.49
CA LEU A 507 0.04 3.39 -19.80
C LEU A 507 -0.39 3.75 -21.22
N MET A 508 -0.13 4.98 -21.65
CA MET A 508 -0.50 5.42 -23.00
C MET A 508 0.32 4.73 -24.09
N ALA A 509 1.54 4.28 -23.80
CA ALA A 509 2.34 3.49 -24.73
C ALA A 509 1.69 2.13 -25.05
N ASN A 510 1.03 1.51 -24.06
CA ASN A 510 0.49 0.16 -24.18
C ASN A 510 -0.97 0.13 -24.66
N ILE A 511 -1.58 1.29 -24.92
CA ILE A 511 -3.01 1.39 -25.24
C ILE A 511 -3.17 1.95 -26.64
N GLY A 512 -3.70 1.14 -27.56
CA GLY A 512 -3.99 1.53 -28.95
C GLY A 512 -5.12 2.56 -29.12
N THR A 513 -5.54 3.24 -28.05
CA THR A 513 -6.62 4.24 -28.04
C THR A 513 -6.04 5.61 -27.73
N SER A 514 -6.40 6.62 -28.54
CA SER A 514 -5.91 7.99 -28.34
C SER A 514 -6.45 8.62 -27.04
N GLU A 515 -5.67 9.53 -26.44
CA GLU A 515 -6.09 10.31 -25.26
C GLU A 515 -7.44 11.00 -25.49
N ALA A 516 -7.65 11.56 -26.70
CA ALA A 516 -8.90 12.20 -27.08
C ALA A 516 -10.09 11.23 -26.98
N LYS A 517 -9.93 10.00 -27.45
CA LYS A 517 -10.99 8.99 -27.38
C LYS A 517 -11.23 8.50 -25.96
N ILE A 518 -10.18 8.35 -25.16
CA ILE A 518 -10.31 8.03 -23.72
C ILE A 518 -11.11 9.12 -23.01
N ARG A 519 -10.83 10.40 -23.30
CA ARG A 519 -11.58 11.53 -22.70
C ARG A 519 -13.05 11.54 -23.09
N GLU A 520 -13.42 11.09 -24.29
CA GLU A 520 -14.83 10.89 -24.68
C GLU A 520 -15.48 9.80 -23.84
N LEU A 521 -14.84 8.63 -23.72
CA LEU A 521 -15.34 7.52 -22.89
C LEU A 521 -15.49 7.93 -21.43
N VAL A 522 -14.53 8.70 -20.90
CA VAL A 522 -14.60 9.25 -19.54
C VAL A 522 -15.86 10.11 -19.38
N LYS A 523 -16.17 11.00 -20.34
CA LYS A 523 -17.39 11.83 -20.29
C LYS A 523 -18.68 11.00 -20.30
N GLU A 524 -18.69 9.87 -20.98
CA GLU A 524 -19.83 8.95 -21.02
C GLU A 524 -20.02 8.21 -19.69
N VAL A 525 -18.92 7.76 -19.07
CA VAL A 525 -18.94 6.95 -17.84
C VAL A 525 -19.09 7.81 -16.57
N TRP A 526 -18.56 9.03 -16.56
CA TRP A 526 -18.51 9.90 -15.36
C TRP A 526 -19.87 10.12 -14.70
N PRO A 527 -20.95 10.45 -15.44
CA PRO A 527 -22.27 10.66 -14.85
C PRO A 527 -22.81 9.40 -14.15
N ALA A 528 -22.59 8.22 -14.73
CA ALA A 528 -22.99 6.96 -14.12
C ALA A 528 -22.19 6.67 -12.84
N LEU A 529 -20.88 6.94 -12.85
CA LEU A 529 -20.03 6.84 -11.66
C LEU A 529 -20.45 7.80 -10.54
N GLU A 530 -20.76 9.05 -10.89
CA GLU A 530 -21.28 10.06 -9.96
C GLU A 530 -22.64 9.64 -9.40
N ILE A 531 -23.51 9.04 -10.22
CA ILE A 531 -24.76 8.44 -9.78
C ILE A 531 -24.48 7.28 -8.82
N ILE A 532 -23.53 6.39 -9.07
CA ILE A 532 -23.16 5.30 -8.12
C ILE A 532 -22.66 5.89 -6.79
N ALA A 533 -21.84 6.93 -6.84
CA ALA A 533 -21.38 7.63 -5.65
C ALA A 533 -22.54 8.26 -4.86
N ARG A 534 -23.57 8.77 -5.54
CA ARG A 534 -24.72 9.51 -4.97
C ARG A 534 -25.98 8.68 -4.68
N LYS A 535 -26.20 7.55 -5.37
CA LYS A 535 -27.37 6.64 -5.22
C LYS A 535 -27.35 5.87 -3.91
N GLN A 536 -26.30 6.01 -3.12
CA GLN A 536 -26.24 5.57 -1.72
C GLN A 536 -27.17 6.40 -0.80
N ARG A 537 -28.33 6.86 -1.27
CA ARG A 537 -29.36 7.55 -0.50
C ARG A 537 -30.30 6.53 0.15
N MET A 538 -29.86 5.93 1.25
CA MET A 538 -30.73 5.30 2.26
C MET A 538 -30.78 6.18 3.51
N SER A 539 -31.77 5.98 4.39
CA SER A 539 -31.99 6.83 5.58
C SER A 539 -30.82 6.80 6.58
N TRP A 540 -30.70 7.88 7.36
CA TRP A 540 -29.51 8.27 8.14
C TRP A 540 -28.87 7.21 9.07
N PRO A 541 -29.61 6.32 9.77
CA PRO A 541 -28.99 5.31 10.64
C PRO A 541 -28.48 4.05 9.91
N SER A 542 -29.10 3.64 8.79
CA SER A 542 -28.70 2.42 8.06
C SER A 542 -27.54 2.66 7.07
N LEU A 543 -27.16 3.93 6.86
CA LEU A 543 -26.26 4.35 5.79
C LEU A 543 -24.80 4.13 6.13
N ILE A 544 -24.39 4.31 7.38
CA ILE A 544 -23.01 4.05 7.78
C ILE A 544 -22.75 2.57 8.01
N ASP A 545 -23.73 1.84 8.55
CA ASP A 545 -23.59 0.40 8.77
C ASP A 545 -23.59 -0.35 7.43
N ALA A 546 -24.42 0.01 6.45
CA ALA A 546 -24.32 -0.57 5.09
C ALA A 546 -23.09 -0.10 4.27
N PHE A 547 -22.41 0.96 4.72
CA PHE A 547 -21.24 1.55 4.05
C PHE A 547 -19.92 1.09 4.68
N LEU A 548 -19.88 0.88 6.00
CA LEU A 548 -18.74 0.40 6.76
C LEU A 548 -18.80 -1.11 7.03
N ASP A 549 -20.01 -1.67 7.18
CA ASP A 549 -20.22 -3.08 7.47
C ASP A 549 -20.65 -3.79 6.17
N ASP A 550 -19.71 -4.56 5.64
CA ASP A 550 -19.94 -5.56 4.61
C ASP A 550 -20.59 -6.80 5.27
N GLU A 551 -21.45 -7.55 4.56
CA GLU A 551 -21.88 -8.89 5.02
C GLU A 551 -20.66 -9.75 5.41
N ARG A 552 -19.54 -9.56 4.71
CA ARG A 552 -18.25 -10.19 5.02
C ARG A 552 -17.72 -9.80 6.41
N ASP A 553 -17.87 -8.55 6.84
CA ASP A 553 -17.40 -8.07 8.15
C ASP A 553 -18.31 -8.52 9.29
N ALA A 554 -19.62 -8.45 9.10
CA ALA A 554 -20.56 -8.96 10.08
C ALA A 554 -20.41 -10.49 10.23
N THR A 555 -20.17 -11.20 9.12
CA THR A 555 -19.79 -12.62 9.14
C THR A 555 -18.46 -12.83 9.86
N TYR A 556 -17.45 -12.02 9.57
CA TYR A 556 -16.13 -12.13 10.17
C TYR A 556 -16.12 -11.84 11.68
N ALA A 557 -16.84 -10.81 12.13
CA ALA A 557 -17.01 -10.49 13.54
C ALA A 557 -17.72 -11.63 14.29
N GLN A 558 -18.79 -12.16 13.70
CA GLN A 558 -19.51 -13.32 14.22
C GLN A 558 -18.63 -14.58 14.27
N CYS A 559 -17.82 -14.83 13.24
CA CYS A 559 -16.82 -15.88 13.24
C CYS A 559 -15.77 -15.67 14.33
N GLY A 560 -15.33 -14.43 14.56
CA GLY A 560 -14.36 -14.08 15.61
C GLY A 560 -14.91 -14.32 17.02
N GLU A 561 -16.17 -13.96 17.29
CA GLU A 561 -16.85 -14.29 18.54
C GLU A 561 -17.00 -15.79 18.73
N THR A 562 -17.44 -16.48 17.68
CA THR A 562 -17.55 -17.95 17.68
C THR A 562 -16.19 -18.59 17.94
N ALA A 563 -15.12 -18.06 17.35
CA ALA A 563 -13.75 -18.54 17.56
C ALA A 563 -13.29 -18.35 19.02
N ARG A 564 -13.61 -17.21 19.65
CA ARG A 564 -13.34 -17.00 21.09
C ARG A 564 -14.11 -17.98 21.97
N THR A 565 -15.35 -18.31 21.60
CA THR A 565 -16.13 -19.33 22.31
C THR A 565 -15.53 -20.72 22.14
N ILE A 566 -15.13 -21.11 20.91
CA ILE A 566 -14.56 -22.43 20.63
C ILE A 566 -13.17 -22.61 21.27
N PHE A 567 -12.30 -21.59 21.21
CA PHE A 567 -10.99 -21.65 21.86
C PHE A 567 -11.07 -21.51 23.38
N GLY A 568 -12.06 -20.78 23.89
CA GLY A 568 -12.22 -20.48 25.31
C GLY A 568 -11.31 -19.34 25.81
N ARG A 569 -11.48 -18.98 27.09
CA ARG A 569 -10.90 -17.76 27.69
C ARG A 569 -9.37 -17.74 27.78
N ASN A 570 -8.70 -18.89 27.69
CA ASN A 570 -7.25 -19.00 27.87
C ASN A 570 -6.45 -18.72 26.58
N PHE A 571 -7.12 -18.56 25.45
CA PHE A 571 -6.48 -18.33 24.16
C PHE A 571 -6.62 -16.86 23.75
N ALA A 572 -5.51 -16.24 23.34
CA ALA A 572 -5.57 -15.02 22.57
C ALA A 572 -5.95 -15.37 21.14
N VAL A 573 -7.12 -14.91 20.70
CA VAL A 573 -7.64 -15.16 19.35
C VAL A 573 -7.35 -13.95 18.48
N LYS A 574 -6.63 -14.16 17.38
CA LYS A 574 -6.33 -13.14 16.38
C LYS A 574 -6.66 -13.65 14.99
N PRO A 575 -7.14 -12.81 14.08
CA PRO A 575 -7.28 -13.20 12.70
C PRO A 575 -5.94 -13.41 12.01
N VAL A 576 -5.91 -14.28 11.00
CA VAL A 576 -4.76 -14.41 10.09
C VAL A 576 -4.69 -13.17 9.19
N LYS A 577 -3.47 -12.66 8.93
CA LYS A 577 -3.25 -11.47 8.08
C LYS A 577 -3.85 -11.62 6.68
N ASN A 578 -3.70 -12.80 6.08
CA ASN A 578 -4.22 -13.11 4.75
C ASN A 578 -5.44 -14.04 4.90
N GLN A 579 -6.63 -13.51 4.60
CA GLN A 579 -7.88 -14.28 4.63
C GLN A 579 -8.12 -14.99 3.29
N GLY A 580 -8.69 -16.20 3.35
CA GLY A 580 -9.04 -16.96 2.14
C GLY A 580 -10.28 -16.42 1.45
N GLN A 581 -10.41 -16.67 0.14
CA GLN A 581 -11.60 -16.25 -0.62
C GLN A 581 -12.88 -16.98 -0.15
N LEU A 582 -12.76 -18.26 0.21
CA LEU A 582 -13.87 -19.12 0.65
C LEU A 582 -13.87 -19.40 2.17
N SER A 583 -13.03 -18.69 2.94
CA SER A 583 -12.86 -18.97 4.37
C SER A 583 -12.50 -17.75 5.20
N TYR A 584 -12.96 -17.72 6.45
CA TYR A 584 -12.51 -16.82 7.50
C TYR A 584 -11.66 -17.59 8.50
N THR A 585 -10.43 -17.14 8.75
CA THR A 585 -9.42 -17.92 9.47
C THR A 585 -8.83 -17.13 10.64
N PHE A 586 -8.81 -17.77 11.82
CA PHE A 586 -8.34 -17.23 13.08
C PHE A 586 -7.28 -18.13 13.69
N VAL A 587 -6.30 -17.53 14.34
CA VAL A 587 -5.29 -18.22 15.14
C VAL A 587 -5.60 -18.01 16.61
N GLY A 588 -5.71 -19.11 17.34
CA GLY A 588 -5.73 -19.13 18.79
C GLY A 588 -4.33 -19.44 19.31
N THR A 589 -3.76 -18.55 20.13
CA THR A 589 -2.46 -18.75 20.77
C THR A 589 -2.58 -18.80 22.29
N THR A 590 -1.94 -19.78 22.91
CA THR A 590 -1.56 -19.77 24.34
C THR A 590 -0.05 -19.56 24.47
N ALA A 591 0.48 -19.62 25.70
CA ALA A 591 1.92 -19.62 25.94
C ALA A 591 2.66 -20.81 25.29
N VAL A 592 1.96 -21.90 24.97
CA VAL A 592 2.58 -23.18 24.55
C VAL A 592 2.04 -23.71 23.23
N LEU A 593 0.77 -23.46 22.91
CA LEU A 593 0.08 -24.07 21.77
C LEU A 593 -0.49 -23.01 20.81
N LYS A 594 -0.46 -23.32 19.52
CA LYS A 594 -1.05 -22.51 18.46
C LYS A 594 -1.96 -23.37 17.60
N PHE A 595 -3.22 -22.96 17.51
CA PHE A 595 -4.23 -23.62 16.68
C PHE A 595 -4.85 -22.63 15.70
N ILE A 596 -5.40 -23.15 14.63
CA ILE A 596 -6.16 -22.43 13.61
C ILE A 596 -7.62 -22.86 13.72
N LEU A 597 -8.54 -21.90 13.64
CA LEU A 597 -9.95 -22.11 13.31
C LEU A 597 -10.24 -21.52 11.94
N SER A 598 -10.78 -22.32 11.04
CA SER A 598 -11.19 -21.92 9.69
C SER A 598 -12.70 -22.12 9.53
N PHE A 599 -13.41 -21.04 9.24
CA PHE A 599 -14.83 -21.00 8.96
C PHE A 599 -15.01 -20.95 7.44
N ARG A 600 -15.59 -21.97 6.85
CA ARG A 600 -15.59 -22.16 5.40
C ARG A 600 -17.00 -22.14 4.82
N LEU A 601 -17.14 -21.53 3.65
CA LEU A 601 -18.36 -21.65 2.84
C LEU A 601 -18.47 -23.10 2.31
N GLU A 602 -19.67 -23.48 1.84
CA GLU A 602 -19.91 -24.81 1.27
C GLU A 602 -18.90 -25.17 0.17
N ALA A 603 -18.60 -24.24 -0.75
CA ALA A 603 -17.63 -24.46 -1.82
C ALA A 603 -16.19 -24.68 -1.32
N GLY A 604 -15.86 -24.23 -0.10
CA GLY A 604 -14.55 -24.40 0.53
C GLY A 604 -14.48 -25.60 1.49
N ARG A 605 -15.53 -26.41 1.57
CA ARG A 605 -15.63 -27.52 2.52
C ARG A 605 -14.48 -28.51 2.35
N ILE A 606 -13.96 -28.99 3.47
CA ILE A 606 -12.92 -30.02 3.50
C ILE A 606 -13.63 -31.38 3.59
N ASP A 607 -13.42 -32.21 2.58
CA ASP A 607 -13.94 -33.57 2.53
C ASP A 607 -13.13 -34.48 3.49
N PRO A 608 -13.78 -35.16 4.46
CA PRO A 608 -13.10 -35.97 5.45
C PRO A 608 -12.40 -37.20 4.86
N ASP A 609 -12.95 -37.80 3.80
CA ASP A 609 -12.37 -38.97 3.14
C ASP A 609 -11.13 -38.58 2.35
N VAL A 610 -11.18 -37.42 1.69
CA VAL A 610 -10.04 -36.81 1.01
C VAL A 610 -8.93 -36.47 2.00
N LEU A 611 -9.25 -35.86 3.14
CA LEU A 611 -8.26 -35.52 4.15
C LEU A 611 -7.63 -36.77 4.78
N LYS A 612 -8.43 -37.81 5.04
CA LYS A 612 -7.93 -39.10 5.52
C LYS A 612 -6.94 -39.70 4.52
N LEU A 613 -7.30 -39.71 3.24
CA LEU A 613 -6.42 -40.17 2.17
C LEU A 613 -5.14 -39.31 2.08
N ALA A 614 -5.26 -37.99 2.21
CA ALA A 614 -4.11 -37.08 2.24
C ALA A 614 -3.15 -37.42 3.39
N LYS A 615 -3.69 -37.70 4.58
CA LYS A 615 -2.91 -38.10 5.76
C LYS A 615 -2.24 -39.47 5.55
N GLU A 616 -2.95 -40.43 4.96
CA GLU A 616 -2.39 -41.73 4.60
C GLU A 616 -1.22 -41.59 3.61
N ILE A 617 -1.31 -40.68 2.64
CA ILE A 617 -0.28 -40.48 1.62
C ILE A 617 0.91 -39.66 2.14
N HIS A 618 0.64 -38.49 2.72
CA HIS A 618 1.67 -37.49 3.04
C HIS A 618 2.06 -37.45 4.52
N GLY A 619 1.35 -38.16 5.40
CA GLY A 619 1.68 -38.29 6.82
C GLY A 619 1.64 -36.96 7.56
N GLY A 620 2.73 -36.63 8.27
CA GLY A 620 2.83 -35.43 9.10
C GLY A 620 2.78 -34.10 8.35
N LEU A 621 2.83 -34.10 7.01
CA LEU A 621 2.67 -32.89 6.21
C LEU A 621 1.23 -32.38 6.19
N VAL A 622 0.24 -33.23 6.48
CA VAL A 622 -1.18 -32.87 6.50
C VAL A 622 -1.59 -32.58 7.94
N PRO A 623 -2.25 -31.45 8.23
CA PRO A 623 -2.68 -31.13 9.59
C PRO A 623 -3.78 -32.10 10.06
N ASP A 624 -3.81 -32.38 11.36
CA ASP A 624 -4.96 -33.05 11.97
C ASP A 624 -6.12 -32.06 12.07
N VAL A 625 -7.12 -32.22 11.19
CA VAL A 625 -8.29 -31.33 11.14
C VAL A 625 -9.44 -31.96 11.92
N GLU A 626 -9.95 -31.22 12.89
CA GLU A 626 -11.12 -31.52 13.68
C GLU A 626 -12.31 -30.70 13.14
N PHE A 627 -13.41 -31.36 12.79
CA PHE A 627 -14.66 -30.66 12.45
C PHE A 627 -15.40 -30.25 13.73
N CYS A 628 -15.50 -28.95 13.97
CA CYS A 628 -16.08 -28.39 15.20
C CYS A 628 -17.59 -28.11 15.10
N GLY A 629 -18.19 -28.30 13.93
CA GLY A 629 -19.62 -28.07 13.69
C GLY A 629 -19.88 -26.93 12.70
N HIS A 630 -21.04 -26.29 12.86
CA HIS A 630 -21.54 -25.28 11.93
C HIS A 630 -21.67 -23.92 12.62
N ALA A 631 -21.37 -22.85 11.89
CA ALA A 631 -21.73 -21.48 12.22
C ALA A 631 -22.68 -20.94 11.14
N ARG A 632 -23.22 -19.74 11.36
CA ARG A 632 -24.03 -19.03 10.36
C ARG A 632 -23.47 -17.65 10.09
N THR A 633 -23.61 -17.19 8.86
CA THR A 633 -23.46 -15.78 8.53
C THR A 633 -24.67 -14.99 9.03
N PRO A 634 -24.58 -13.65 9.14
CA PRO A 634 -25.72 -12.79 9.46
C PRO A 634 -26.88 -12.95 8.46
N ALA A 635 -26.55 -13.24 7.20
CA ALA A 635 -27.52 -13.56 6.14
C ALA A 635 -28.07 -15.00 6.20
N GLY A 636 -27.70 -15.77 7.22
CA GLY A 636 -28.19 -17.13 7.44
C GLY A 636 -27.52 -18.23 6.62
N LYS A 637 -26.44 -17.94 5.87
CA LYS A 637 -25.66 -18.95 5.13
C LYS A 637 -24.88 -19.82 6.12
N THR A 638 -24.79 -21.12 5.86
CA THR A 638 -24.03 -22.05 6.70
C THR A 638 -22.53 -21.91 6.48
N LEU A 639 -21.78 -21.93 7.58
CA LEU A 639 -20.32 -22.03 7.60
C LEU A 639 -19.89 -23.31 8.28
N PHE A 640 -18.91 -24.00 7.71
CA PHE A 640 -18.30 -25.21 8.26
C PHE A 640 -17.06 -24.84 9.05
N VAL A 641 -17.00 -25.24 10.32
CA VAL A 641 -15.95 -24.82 11.24
C VAL A 641 -14.95 -25.95 11.45
N TYR A 642 -13.69 -25.66 11.17
CA TYR A 642 -12.59 -26.62 11.28
C TYR A 642 -11.51 -26.09 12.21
N LYS A 643 -11.03 -26.92 13.12
CA LYS A 643 -9.89 -26.63 14.00
C LYS A 643 -8.71 -27.50 13.61
N MET A 644 -7.52 -26.92 13.58
CA MET A 644 -6.30 -27.64 13.23
C MET A 644 -5.07 -27.05 13.93
N PRO A 645 -3.99 -27.82 14.16
CA PRO A 645 -2.76 -27.26 14.69
C PRO A 645 -2.13 -26.29 13.68
N LEU A 646 -1.50 -25.22 14.18
CA LEU A 646 -0.66 -24.36 13.34
C LEU A 646 0.62 -25.13 12.99
N LEU A 647 0.74 -25.56 11.74
CA LEU A 647 1.93 -26.25 11.26
C LEU A 647 3.16 -25.33 11.25
N PRO A 648 4.36 -25.86 11.54
CA PRO A 648 5.59 -25.08 11.53
C PRO A 648 6.03 -24.75 10.10
N GLY A 649 6.80 -23.66 9.96
CA GLY A 649 7.36 -23.22 8.68
C GLY A 649 6.78 -21.87 8.22
N LYS A 650 7.36 -21.33 7.16
CA LYS A 650 6.84 -20.16 6.44
C LYS A 650 6.24 -20.61 5.12
N ASP A 651 5.27 -19.86 4.60
CA ASP A 651 4.77 -20.10 3.26
C ASP A 651 5.91 -19.99 2.23
N PHE A 652 5.74 -20.68 1.11
CA PHE A 652 6.74 -20.79 0.05
C PHE A 652 7.24 -19.41 -0.41
N TRP A 653 6.31 -18.45 -0.60
CA TRP A 653 6.62 -17.13 -1.14
C TRP A 653 7.53 -16.32 -0.21
N SER A 654 7.29 -16.42 1.09
CA SER A 654 8.12 -15.79 2.12
C SER A 654 9.58 -16.28 2.10
N ILE A 655 9.85 -17.49 1.58
CA ILE A 655 11.22 -18.05 1.50
C ILE A 655 11.84 -17.85 0.11
N ALA A 656 11.05 -18.02 -0.96
CA ALA A 656 11.51 -17.82 -2.33
C ALA A 656 11.89 -16.36 -2.61
N GLY A 657 11.13 -15.42 -2.03
CA GLY A 657 11.21 -14.00 -2.35
C GLY A 657 10.75 -13.69 -3.78
N PRO A 658 10.30 -12.45 -4.07
CA PRO A 658 9.84 -12.07 -5.40
C PRO A 658 10.99 -11.64 -6.34
N ASP A 659 12.26 -11.80 -5.94
CA ASP A 659 13.39 -11.48 -6.80
C ASP A 659 13.99 -12.75 -7.39
N PHE A 660 13.87 -12.96 -8.71
CA PHE A 660 14.50 -14.09 -9.40
C PHE A 660 15.94 -13.75 -9.78
N HIS A 661 16.68 -13.27 -8.78
CA HIS A 661 18.12 -13.14 -8.87
C HIS A 661 18.70 -14.50 -9.27
N LEU A 662 19.60 -14.45 -10.24
CA LEU A 662 20.35 -15.60 -10.74
C LEU A 662 21.60 -15.87 -9.89
N ASP A 663 21.69 -15.27 -8.70
CA ASP A 663 22.79 -15.56 -7.79
C ASP A 663 22.72 -17.01 -7.29
N GLU A 664 23.89 -17.62 -7.12
CA GLU A 664 24.01 -19.03 -6.77
C GLU A 664 23.33 -19.38 -5.43
N GLY A 665 23.20 -18.42 -4.50
CA GLY A 665 22.48 -18.63 -3.25
C GLY A 665 20.97 -18.77 -3.44
N ALA A 666 20.36 -17.89 -4.24
CA ALA A 666 18.94 -17.97 -4.58
C ALA A 666 18.60 -19.21 -5.43
N VAL A 667 19.48 -19.56 -6.37
CA VAL A 667 19.35 -20.76 -7.20
C VAL A 667 19.44 -22.02 -6.36
N ALA A 668 20.41 -22.11 -5.44
CA ALA A 668 20.54 -23.25 -4.53
C ALA A 668 19.29 -23.45 -3.65
N LYS A 669 18.69 -22.35 -3.14
CA LYS A 669 17.43 -22.40 -2.40
C LYS A 669 16.28 -22.93 -3.27
N ARG A 670 16.08 -22.40 -4.47
CA ARG A 670 15.03 -22.87 -5.40
C ARG A 670 15.21 -24.35 -5.74
N ASN A 671 16.45 -24.77 -6.01
CA ASN A 671 16.77 -26.18 -6.22
C ASN A 671 16.38 -27.05 -5.02
N ALA A 672 16.68 -26.63 -3.78
CA ALA A 672 16.27 -27.35 -2.58
C ALA A 672 14.74 -27.44 -2.44
N MET A 673 14.03 -26.34 -2.70
CA MET A 673 12.56 -26.28 -2.66
C MET A 673 11.93 -27.24 -3.69
N ILE A 674 12.41 -27.20 -4.93
CA ILE A 674 11.95 -28.06 -6.03
C ILE A 674 12.19 -29.54 -5.72
N LYS A 675 13.35 -29.89 -5.15
CA LYS A 675 13.63 -31.26 -4.71
C LYS A 675 12.71 -31.71 -3.57
N SER A 676 12.33 -30.80 -2.67
CA SER A 676 11.32 -31.11 -1.65
C SER A 676 9.93 -31.34 -2.26
N LEU A 677 9.54 -30.53 -3.25
CA LEU A 677 8.31 -30.74 -4.03
C LEU A 677 8.35 -32.07 -4.80
N ALA A 678 9.47 -32.44 -5.42
CA ALA A 678 9.63 -33.73 -6.11
C ALA A 678 9.34 -34.92 -5.18
N ARG A 679 9.87 -34.88 -3.96
CA ARG A 679 9.57 -35.88 -2.93
C ARG A 679 8.10 -35.86 -2.49
N TYR A 680 7.46 -34.69 -2.45
CA TYR A 680 6.01 -34.60 -2.21
C TYR A 680 5.19 -35.28 -3.32
N PHE A 681 5.50 -35.03 -4.59
CA PHE A 681 4.84 -35.68 -5.73
C PHE A 681 5.10 -37.19 -5.75
N ALA A 682 6.32 -37.62 -5.41
CA ALA A 682 6.67 -39.04 -5.31
C ALA A 682 5.80 -39.80 -4.28
N ARG A 683 5.46 -39.17 -3.14
CA ARG A 683 4.57 -39.78 -2.13
C ARG A 683 3.20 -40.13 -2.70
N ALA A 684 2.59 -39.21 -3.47
CA ALA A 684 1.31 -39.45 -4.12
C ALA A 684 1.45 -40.50 -5.23
N TYR A 685 2.52 -40.43 -6.03
CA TYR A 685 2.80 -41.38 -7.10
C TYR A 685 2.94 -42.82 -6.61
N LEU A 686 3.59 -43.03 -5.46
CA LEU A 686 3.80 -44.34 -4.83
C LEU A 686 2.50 -44.97 -4.29
N LYS A 687 1.44 -44.18 -4.11
CA LYS A 687 0.14 -44.63 -3.61
C LYS A 687 -0.97 -44.23 -4.59
N PRO A 688 -1.05 -44.86 -5.77
CA PRO A 688 -2.11 -44.57 -6.74
C PRO A 688 -3.47 -45.06 -6.24
N GLN A 689 -4.54 -44.37 -6.64
CA GLN A 689 -5.91 -44.74 -6.36
C GLN A 689 -6.55 -45.46 -7.55
N THR A 690 -7.36 -46.47 -7.24
CA THR A 690 -8.21 -47.14 -8.24
C THR A 690 -9.41 -46.26 -8.55
N VAL A 691 -9.61 -45.95 -9.83
CA VAL A 691 -10.74 -45.15 -10.32
C VAL A 691 -11.51 -45.97 -11.33
N HIS A 692 -12.83 -46.03 -11.16
CA HIS A 692 -13.72 -46.80 -12.02
C HIS A 692 -13.64 -46.34 -13.48
N ALA A 693 -13.68 -47.27 -14.44
CA ALA A 693 -13.51 -46.98 -15.86
C ALA A 693 -14.52 -45.94 -16.38
N ALA A 694 -15.76 -45.96 -15.88
CA ALA A 694 -16.78 -44.97 -16.24
C ALA A 694 -16.39 -43.54 -15.83
N VAL A 695 -15.80 -43.36 -14.63
CA VAL A 695 -15.36 -42.05 -14.13
C VAL A 695 -14.15 -41.56 -14.93
N ARG A 696 -13.22 -42.46 -15.27
CA ARG A 696 -12.09 -42.14 -16.15
C ARG A 696 -12.59 -41.63 -17.50
N LYS A 697 -13.55 -42.35 -18.10
CA LYS A 697 -14.14 -41.98 -19.39
C LYS A 697 -14.89 -40.64 -19.33
N GLU A 698 -15.63 -40.36 -18.26
CA GLU A 698 -16.31 -39.07 -18.09
C GLU A 698 -15.31 -37.91 -18.01
N GLN A 699 -14.22 -38.07 -17.27
CA GLN A 699 -13.17 -37.05 -17.18
C GLN A 699 -12.38 -36.89 -18.48
N GLU A 700 -12.18 -37.97 -19.23
CA GLU A 700 -11.61 -37.94 -20.58
C GLU A 700 -12.48 -37.11 -21.53
N GLU A 701 -13.79 -37.37 -21.55
CA GLU A 701 -14.76 -36.63 -22.35
C GLU A 701 -14.83 -35.14 -21.95
N ASP A 702 -14.68 -34.81 -20.66
CA ASP A 702 -14.57 -33.42 -20.19
C ASP A 702 -13.28 -32.75 -20.66
N ALA A 703 -12.14 -33.45 -20.55
CA ALA A 703 -10.85 -32.94 -21.01
C ALA A 703 -10.86 -32.63 -22.52
N LEU A 704 -11.35 -33.57 -23.34
CA LEU A 704 -11.46 -33.41 -24.79
C LEU A 704 -12.43 -32.28 -25.16
N ARG A 705 -13.58 -32.18 -24.49
CA ARG A 705 -14.53 -31.09 -24.68
C ARG A 705 -13.89 -29.73 -24.40
N ARG A 706 -13.10 -29.62 -23.32
CA ARG A 706 -12.40 -28.37 -22.95
C ARG A 706 -11.31 -28.03 -23.96
N ALA A 707 -10.53 -29.00 -24.42
CA ALA A 707 -9.56 -28.79 -25.50
C ALA A 707 -10.24 -28.24 -26.77
N ALA A 708 -11.39 -28.82 -27.16
CA ALA A 708 -12.16 -28.36 -28.31
C ALA A 708 -12.74 -26.94 -28.14
N ILE A 709 -13.17 -26.57 -26.93
CA ILE A 709 -13.60 -25.19 -26.63
C ILE A 709 -12.39 -24.24 -26.76
N MET A 710 -11.25 -24.59 -26.17
CA MET A 710 -10.04 -23.77 -26.22
C MET A 710 -9.52 -23.62 -27.65
N ARG A 711 -9.63 -24.64 -28.49
CA ARG A 711 -9.27 -24.59 -29.92
C ARG A 711 -10.02 -23.53 -30.69
N LYS A 712 -11.32 -23.35 -30.39
CA LYS A 712 -12.14 -22.29 -31.00
C LYS A 712 -11.78 -20.90 -30.46
N PHE A 713 -11.33 -20.83 -29.21
CA PHE A 713 -11.08 -19.58 -28.50
C PHE A 713 -9.67 -19.01 -28.74
N LEU A 714 -8.68 -19.90 -28.79
CA LEU A 714 -7.25 -19.61 -28.89
C LEU A 714 -6.60 -20.49 -29.98
N PRO A 715 -6.95 -20.29 -31.26
CA PRO A 715 -6.39 -21.09 -32.36
C PRO A 715 -4.85 -21.00 -32.46
N GLU A 716 -4.23 -19.98 -31.88
CA GLU A 716 -2.78 -19.76 -31.90
C GLU A 716 -1.97 -20.84 -31.15
N ILE A 717 -2.59 -21.57 -30.22
CA ILE A 717 -1.96 -22.70 -29.52
C ILE A 717 -2.37 -24.06 -30.09
N SER A 718 -2.84 -24.11 -31.34
CA SER A 718 -3.41 -25.32 -31.95
C SER A 718 -2.47 -26.53 -31.88
N ALA A 719 -1.16 -26.35 -32.04
CA ALA A 719 -0.19 -27.45 -31.97
C ALA A 719 -0.17 -28.14 -30.58
N ILE A 720 -0.32 -27.37 -29.50
CA ILE A 720 -0.45 -27.92 -28.14
C ILE A 720 -1.80 -28.62 -27.97
N LEU A 721 -2.86 -28.06 -28.56
CA LEU A 721 -4.19 -28.67 -28.50
C LEU A 721 -4.26 -29.97 -29.32
N ASP A 722 -3.56 -30.06 -30.45
CA ASP A 722 -3.37 -31.28 -31.23
C ASP A 722 -2.65 -32.34 -30.39
N GLU A 723 -1.51 -31.98 -29.79
CA GLU A 723 -0.77 -32.86 -28.89
C GLU A 723 -1.63 -33.34 -27.72
N LEU A 724 -2.43 -32.45 -27.12
CA LEU A 724 -3.34 -32.80 -26.02
C LEU A 724 -4.45 -33.74 -26.48
N GLU A 725 -5.14 -33.42 -27.57
CA GLU A 725 -6.25 -34.25 -28.08
C GLU A 725 -5.78 -35.67 -28.44
N ASP A 726 -4.58 -35.81 -29.02
CA ASP A 726 -3.99 -37.12 -29.35
C ASP A 726 -3.62 -37.94 -28.10
N ASN A 727 -3.32 -37.29 -26.97
CA ASN A 727 -2.72 -37.94 -25.80
C ASN A 727 -3.58 -37.93 -24.54
N VAL A 728 -4.66 -37.17 -24.50
CA VAL A 728 -5.66 -37.21 -23.43
C VAL A 728 -6.14 -38.65 -23.17
N PRO A 729 -6.49 -39.47 -24.18
CA PRO A 729 -6.92 -40.85 -23.95
C PRO A 729 -5.89 -41.70 -23.17
N VAL A 730 -4.59 -41.42 -23.33
CA VAL A 730 -3.53 -42.11 -22.59
C VAL A 730 -3.59 -41.79 -21.10
N LEU A 731 -3.85 -40.53 -20.73
CA LEU A 731 -3.95 -40.07 -19.34
C LEU A 731 -5.13 -40.69 -18.58
N PHE A 732 -6.20 -41.02 -19.30
CA PHE A 732 -7.40 -41.64 -18.74
C PHE A 732 -7.43 -43.16 -18.93
N GLY A 733 -6.49 -43.71 -19.70
CA GLY A 733 -6.31 -45.14 -19.92
C GLY A 733 -6.00 -45.93 -18.64
N PRO A 734 -6.16 -47.28 -18.67
CA PRO A 734 -6.09 -48.13 -17.48
C PRO A 734 -4.70 -48.18 -16.82
N PHE A 735 -3.65 -47.80 -17.55
CA PHE A 735 -2.26 -47.88 -17.08
C PHE A 735 -1.71 -46.55 -16.53
N TYR A 736 -2.40 -45.43 -16.75
CA TYR A 736 -1.97 -44.14 -16.20
C TYR A 736 -2.43 -44.00 -14.75
N ARG A 737 -1.51 -43.53 -13.89
CA ARG A 737 -1.74 -43.45 -12.44
C ARG A 737 -2.65 -42.28 -12.12
N PHE A 738 -3.71 -42.60 -11.38
CA PHE A 738 -4.52 -41.60 -10.70
C PHE A 738 -4.01 -41.48 -9.28
N VAL A 739 -3.81 -40.26 -8.83
CA VAL A 739 -3.28 -39.96 -7.49
C VAL A 739 -4.16 -38.90 -6.85
N LEU A 740 -4.08 -38.78 -5.53
CA LEU A 740 -4.61 -37.64 -4.84
C LEU A 740 -3.85 -36.37 -5.24
N THR A 741 -4.59 -35.36 -5.64
CA THR A 741 -4.10 -34.04 -6.06
C THR A 741 -4.73 -32.99 -5.15
N HIS A 742 -3.98 -31.94 -4.85
CA HIS A 742 -4.37 -30.89 -3.92
C HIS A 742 -5.35 -29.89 -4.56
N ALA A 743 -5.32 -29.77 -5.90
CA ALA A 743 -6.14 -28.89 -6.73
C ALA A 743 -5.81 -27.40 -6.69
N ASP A 744 -5.24 -26.88 -5.60
CA ASP A 744 -4.67 -25.53 -5.52
C ASP A 744 -3.37 -25.49 -4.72
N LEU A 745 -2.37 -26.25 -5.20
CA LEU A 745 -1.04 -26.34 -4.59
C LEU A 745 -0.22 -25.05 -4.84
N SER A 746 -0.67 -23.92 -4.32
CA SER A 746 0.01 -22.63 -4.45
C SER A 746 1.14 -22.48 -3.43
N GLY A 747 2.01 -21.48 -3.63
CA GLY A 747 3.02 -21.15 -2.63
C GLY A 747 2.45 -20.71 -1.27
N ALA A 748 1.17 -20.32 -1.20
CA ALA A 748 0.49 -20.02 0.07
C ALA A 748 0.01 -21.29 0.80
N SER A 749 -0.17 -22.39 0.08
CA SER A 749 -0.65 -23.69 0.61
C SER A 749 0.50 -24.60 1.07
N VAL A 750 1.75 -24.28 0.73
CA VAL A 750 2.96 -25.05 1.06
C VAL A 750 3.80 -24.30 2.08
N LEU A 751 4.06 -24.95 3.22
CA LEU A 751 4.91 -24.45 4.28
C LEU A 751 6.29 -25.12 4.22
N LEU A 752 7.33 -24.32 4.35
CA LEU A 752 8.72 -24.75 4.27
C LEU A 752 9.51 -24.36 5.53
N ASN A 753 10.53 -25.15 5.81
CA ASN A 753 11.57 -24.78 6.75
C ASN A 753 12.47 -23.69 6.15
N GLU A 754 12.69 -22.61 6.88
CA GLU A 754 13.47 -21.45 6.40
C GLU A 754 14.92 -21.77 6.04
N THR A 755 15.51 -22.76 6.70
CA THR A 755 16.92 -23.11 6.53
C THR A 755 17.09 -24.22 5.50
N THR A 756 16.30 -25.29 5.61
CA THR A 756 16.47 -26.47 4.76
C THR A 756 15.65 -26.43 3.47
N CYS A 757 14.68 -25.51 3.38
CA CYS A 757 13.69 -25.45 2.29
C CYS A 757 12.85 -26.73 2.14
N GLU A 758 12.81 -27.56 3.19
CA GLU A 758 11.98 -28.76 3.22
C GLU A 758 10.51 -28.43 3.50
N ILE A 759 9.59 -29.11 2.83
CA ILE A 759 8.16 -29.03 3.13
C ILE A 759 7.92 -29.55 4.54
N THR A 760 7.42 -28.66 5.39
CA THR A 760 7.02 -28.93 6.77
C THR A 760 5.51 -29.07 6.91
N GLY A 761 4.74 -28.60 5.93
CA GLY A 761 3.28 -28.73 5.92
C GLY A 761 2.65 -28.37 4.58
N VAL A 762 1.53 -29.00 4.28
CA VAL A 762 0.64 -28.65 3.17
C VAL A 762 -0.75 -28.44 3.75
N VAL A 763 -1.27 -27.23 3.57
CA VAL A 763 -2.54 -26.77 4.15
C VAL A 763 -3.58 -26.55 3.05
N ASP A 764 -4.82 -26.26 3.46
CA ASP A 764 -5.92 -25.93 2.55
C ASP A 764 -6.30 -27.02 1.55
N TRP A 765 -6.69 -28.19 2.04
CA TRP A 765 -7.08 -29.36 1.24
C TRP A 765 -8.49 -29.26 0.61
N SER A 766 -9.06 -28.06 0.48
CA SER A 766 -10.36 -27.90 -0.17
C SER A 766 -10.24 -28.07 -1.69
N GLY A 767 -11.12 -28.87 -2.28
CA GLY A 767 -11.10 -29.17 -3.71
C GLY A 767 -10.10 -30.26 -4.14
N ALA A 768 -9.30 -30.77 -3.19
CA ALA A 768 -8.42 -31.91 -3.42
C ALA A 768 -9.22 -33.13 -3.89
N SER A 769 -8.71 -33.83 -4.91
CA SER A 769 -9.43 -34.91 -5.57
C SER A 769 -8.47 -35.88 -6.26
N VAL A 770 -8.96 -37.09 -6.54
CA VAL A 770 -8.21 -38.10 -7.27
C VAL A 770 -8.27 -37.80 -8.77
N ARG A 771 -7.12 -37.54 -9.39
CA ARG A 771 -6.98 -37.13 -10.80
C ARG A 771 -5.76 -37.79 -11.44
N PRO A 772 -5.57 -37.71 -12.77
CA PRO A 772 -4.33 -38.14 -13.40
C PRO A 772 -3.11 -37.52 -12.70
N PHE A 773 -2.05 -38.31 -12.54
CA PHE A 773 -0.79 -37.82 -11.98
C PHE A 773 -0.29 -36.58 -12.75
N ALA A 774 0.39 -35.67 -12.03
CA ALA A 774 0.99 -34.45 -12.53
C ALA A 774 0.03 -33.30 -12.96
N VAL A 775 -1.28 -33.38 -12.71
CA VAL A 775 -2.17 -32.22 -12.92
C VAL A 775 -1.85 -31.02 -12.02
N ASP A 776 -1.22 -31.24 -10.86
CA ASP A 776 -0.73 -30.15 -10.00
C ASP A 776 0.69 -29.67 -10.38
N LEU A 777 1.35 -30.29 -11.38
CA LEU A 777 2.70 -29.93 -11.82
C LEU A 777 2.81 -28.48 -12.32
N PRO A 778 1.79 -27.85 -12.95
CA PRO A 778 1.82 -26.41 -13.20
C PRO A 778 2.03 -25.56 -11.95
N SER A 779 1.57 -26.07 -10.80
CA SER A 779 1.77 -25.44 -9.51
C SER A 779 3.22 -25.58 -9.00
N LEU A 780 4.01 -26.55 -9.49
CA LEU A 780 5.46 -26.59 -9.33
C LEU A 780 6.11 -25.39 -10.01
N PHE A 781 5.66 -25.01 -11.21
CA PHE A 781 6.19 -23.85 -11.92
C PHE A 781 5.84 -22.56 -11.19
N LEU A 782 4.61 -22.43 -10.73
CA LEU A 782 4.17 -21.26 -9.98
C LEU A 782 4.85 -21.18 -8.61
N ALA A 783 4.83 -22.25 -7.80
CA ALA A 783 5.49 -22.26 -6.51
C ALA A 783 7.01 -22.16 -6.68
N GLY A 784 7.63 -23.04 -7.45
CA GLY A 784 9.08 -23.17 -7.65
C GLY A 784 9.82 -22.01 -8.34
N GLY A 785 9.11 -20.95 -8.76
CA GLY A 785 9.71 -19.81 -9.44
C GLY A 785 10.15 -20.09 -10.87
N ALA A 786 9.47 -21.01 -11.55
CA ALA A 786 9.76 -21.40 -12.94
C ALA A 786 8.64 -21.02 -13.93
N GLY A 787 7.45 -20.69 -13.43
CA GLY A 787 6.40 -20.03 -14.21
C GLY A 787 6.78 -18.57 -14.34
N GLY A 788 7.06 -18.13 -15.56
CA GLY A 788 7.58 -16.82 -15.88
C GLY A 788 6.83 -15.62 -15.29
N TRP A 789 7.42 -14.45 -15.49
CA TRP A 789 7.06 -13.18 -14.87
C TRP A 789 6.53 -12.17 -15.84
N TRP A 790 5.65 -11.28 -15.40
CA TRP A 790 5.50 -9.99 -16.06
C TRP A 790 6.67 -9.09 -15.65
N LEU A 791 7.70 -8.97 -16.50
CA LEU A 791 8.75 -7.96 -16.31
C LEU A 791 8.27 -6.64 -16.92
N THR A 792 8.09 -5.63 -16.08
CA THR A 792 8.29 -4.24 -16.52
C THR A 792 9.76 -3.90 -16.27
N GLY A 793 10.56 -3.78 -17.33
CA GLY A 793 11.99 -3.51 -17.18
C GLY A 793 12.72 -3.29 -18.52
N LYS A 794 13.71 -2.38 -18.50
CA LYS A 794 14.60 -2.04 -19.63
C LYS A 794 15.88 -2.88 -19.57
N ASP A 795 16.36 -3.33 -20.74
CA ASP A 795 17.70 -3.92 -20.90
C ASP A 795 18.78 -2.80 -21.03
N ASP A 796 20.06 -3.18 -20.95
CA ASP A 796 21.25 -2.29 -20.99
C ASP A 796 21.34 -1.33 -22.21
N ASP A 797 20.54 -1.58 -23.26
CA ASP A 797 20.42 -0.75 -24.47
C ASP A 797 19.19 0.17 -24.50
N ASN A 798 18.49 0.33 -23.37
CA ASN A 798 17.44 1.35 -23.19
C ASN A 798 16.20 1.21 -24.10
N LYS A 799 15.96 0.02 -24.69
CA LYS A 799 14.70 -0.31 -25.38
C LYS A 799 13.72 -0.96 -24.42
N GLU A 800 12.50 -0.44 -24.33
CA GLU A 800 11.39 -1.07 -23.62
C GLU A 800 10.95 -2.31 -24.40
N LYS A 801 10.77 -3.44 -23.70
CA LYS A 801 9.98 -4.58 -24.20
C LYS A 801 8.63 -4.53 -23.51
N ASP A 802 7.58 -4.82 -24.30
CA ASP A 802 6.19 -4.96 -23.90
C ASP A 802 6.00 -5.76 -22.60
N ASP A 803 4.87 -5.54 -21.92
CA ASP A 803 4.31 -6.41 -20.89
C ASP A 803 4.32 -7.86 -21.41
N ALA A 804 5.41 -8.57 -21.12
CA ALA A 804 5.65 -9.89 -21.66
C ALA A 804 6.00 -10.82 -20.51
N TRP A 805 5.23 -11.89 -20.41
CA TRP A 805 5.57 -13.03 -19.60
C TRP A 805 6.96 -13.55 -20.01
N ARG A 806 7.92 -13.49 -19.08
CA ARG A 806 9.30 -13.96 -19.27
C ARG A 806 9.53 -15.20 -18.42
N GLU A 807 9.77 -16.31 -19.08
CA GLU A 807 10.17 -17.56 -18.47
C GLU A 807 11.43 -17.40 -17.59
N TYR A 808 11.47 -18.13 -16.48
CA TYR A 808 12.66 -18.13 -15.62
C TYR A 808 13.86 -18.70 -16.39
N PRO A 809 14.99 -17.97 -16.53
CA PRO A 809 16.08 -18.38 -17.42
C PRO A 809 16.68 -19.77 -17.12
N ARG A 810 16.62 -20.21 -15.85
CA ARG A 810 17.12 -21.52 -15.40
C ARG A 810 15.99 -22.51 -15.14
N ARG A 811 14.82 -22.35 -15.79
CA ARG A 811 13.68 -23.26 -15.66
C ARG A 811 14.05 -24.70 -15.98
N GLY A 812 14.77 -24.92 -17.08
CA GLY A 812 15.21 -26.26 -17.48
C GLY A 812 16.01 -26.97 -16.38
N GLU A 813 16.87 -26.23 -15.66
CA GLU A 813 17.63 -26.80 -14.54
C GLU A 813 16.74 -27.20 -13.36
N LEU A 814 15.71 -26.42 -13.06
CA LEU A 814 14.75 -26.75 -12.01
C LEU A 814 13.89 -27.97 -12.42
N GLU A 815 13.49 -28.06 -13.68
CA GLU A 815 12.75 -29.23 -14.20
C GLU A 815 13.61 -30.50 -14.14
N GLU A 816 14.88 -30.43 -14.55
CA GLU A 816 15.80 -31.56 -14.45
C GLU A 816 16.04 -31.95 -12.98
N ALA A 817 16.25 -30.98 -12.10
CA ALA A 817 16.42 -31.23 -10.67
C ALA A 817 15.17 -31.89 -10.06
N PHE A 818 13.97 -31.47 -10.47
CA PHE A 818 12.70 -32.07 -10.05
C PHE A 818 12.63 -33.53 -10.50
N TRP A 819 12.81 -33.80 -11.79
CA TRP A 819 12.64 -35.14 -12.35
C TRP A 819 13.71 -36.11 -11.83
N ALA A 820 14.96 -35.66 -11.71
CA ALA A 820 16.03 -36.46 -11.12
C ALA A 820 15.69 -36.88 -9.69
N GLU A 821 15.26 -35.93 -8.85
CA GLU A 821 14.86 -36.22 -7.46
C GLU A 821 13.58 -37.07 -7.41
N PHE A 822 12.61 -36.80 -8.28
CA PHE A 822 11.33 -37.52 -8.34
C PHE A 822 11.56 -38.99 -8.67
N PHE A 823 12.35 -39.33 -9.70
CA PHE A 823 12.57 -40.73 -10.07
C PHE A 823 13.26 -41.52 -8.96
N VAL A 824 14.21 -40.90 -8.26
CA VAL A 824 14.86 -41.48 -7.09
C VAL A 824 13.85 -41.68 -5.95
N ALA A 825 13.10 -40.64 -5.60
CA ALA A 825 12.14 -40.68 -4.50
C ALA A 825 10.94 -41.59 -4.76
N ALA A 826 10.54 -41.75 -6.02
CA ALA A 826 9.46 -42.63 -6.46
C ALA A 826 9.92 -44.07 -6.73
N CYS A 827 11.20 -44.38 -6.49
CA CYS A 827 11.80 -45.71 -6.70
C CYS A 827 11.55 -46.27 -8.11
N VAL A 828 11.65 -45.42 -9.14
CA VAL A 828 11.41 -45.82 -10.53
C VAL A 828 12.71 -46.35 -11.13
N THR A 829 12.78 -47.67 -11.37
CA THR A 829 13.95 -48.38 -11.94
C THR A 829 13.95 -48.48 -13.46
N ASP A 830 13.16 -47.62 -14.11
CA ASP A 830 12.94 -47.62 -15.55
C ASP A 830 14.22 -47.27 -16.34
N SER A 831 14.31 -47.79 -17.56
CA SER A 831 15.32 -47.37 -18.53
C SER A 831 15.21 -45.87 -18.83
N ALA A 832 16.27 -45.27 -19.39
CA ALA A 832 16.24 -43.86 -19.77
C ALA A 832 15.09 -43.53 -20.75
N ARG A 833 14.75 -44.47 -21.65
CA ARG A 833 13.63 -44.32 -22.60
C ARG A 833 12.28 -44.27 -21.89
N GLU A 834 12.05 -45.20 -20.96
CA GLU A 834 10.78 -45.28 -20.21
C GLU A 834 10.60 -44.07 -19.28
N ARG A 835 11.68 -43.59 -18.64
CA ARG A 835 11.63 -42.34 -17.85
C ARG A 835 11.23 -41.13 -18.69
N ARG A 836 11.77 -41.01 -19.91
CA ARG A 836 11.36 -39.97 -20.86
C ARG A 836 9.87 -40.07 -21.20
N THR A 837 9.36 -41.27 -21.49
CA THR A 837 7.93 -41.49 -21.76
C THR A 837 7.05 -41.08 -20.57
N ARG A 838 7.43 -41.42 -19.33
CA ARG A 838 6.65 -41.03 -18.14
C ARG A 838 6.65 -39.52 -17.90
N ARG A 839 7.82 -38.90 -18.01
CA ARG A 839 7.97 -37.44 -17.92
C ARG A 839 7.06 -36.76 -18.94
N TRP A 840 7.11 -37.21 -20.18
CA TRP A 840 6.29 -36.64 -21.25
C TRP A 840 4.79 -36.76 -20.96
N HIS A 841 4.27 -37.93 -20.56
CA HIS A 841 2.85 -38.03 -20.20
C HIS A 841 2.46 -37.13 -19.01
N ALA A 842 3.36 -36.95 -18.03
CA ALA A 842 3.13 -36.02 -16.93
C ALA A 842 3.13 -34.55 -17.38
N GLU A 843 3.95 -34.19 -18.36
CA GLU A 843 3.94 -32.88 -19.00
C GLU A 843 2.63 -32.65 -19.77
N VAL A 844 2.13 -33.64 -20.51
CA VAL A 844 0.81 -33.59 -21.17
C VAL A 844 -0.30 -33.35 -20.13
N ALA A 845 -0.29 -34.06 -18.99
CA ALA A 845 -1.23 -33.82 -17.90
C ALA A 845 -1.12 -32.40 -17.32
N GLY A 846 0.10 -31.87 -17.18
CA GLY A 846 0.34 -30.50 -16.74
C GLY A 846 -0.14 -29.45 -17.73
N LYS A 847 0.10 -29.64 -19.04
CA LYS A 847 -0.41 -28.77 -20.11
C LYS A 847 -1.94 -28.69 -20.07
N LEU A 848 -2.61 -29.85 -19.99
CA LEU A 848 -4.07 -29.93 -19.86
C LEU A 848 -4.56 -29.18 -18.62
N ALA A 849 -3.96 -29.44 -17.46
CA ALA A 849 -4.34 -28.78 -16.22
C ALA A 849 -4.14 -27.26 -16.26
N THR A 850 -3.09 -26.77 -16.93
CA THR A 850 -2.83 -25.34 -17.15
C THR A 850 -3.95 -24.71 -17.96
N ILE A 851 -4.36 -25.34 -19.06
CA ILE A 851 -5.47 -24.86 -19.89
C ILE A 851 -6.78 -24.83 -19.10
N ILE A 852 -7.09 -25.89 -18.36
CA ILE A 852 -8.32 -25.96 -17.56
C ILE A 852 -8.31 -24.89 -16.45
N ARG A 853 -7.16 -24.67 -15.81
CA ARG A 853 -7.03 -23.74 -14.69
C ARG A 853 -7.10 -22.28 -15.11
N PHE A 854 -6.40 -21.90 -16.18
CA PHE A 854 -6.26 -20.50 -16.58
C PHE A 854 -7.13 -20.10 -17.76
N GLY A 855 -7.64 -21.07 -18.51
CA GLY A 855 -8.40 -20.83 -19.73
C GLY A 855 -9.91 -20.76 -19.56
N PHE A 856 -10.45 -21.09 -18.38
CA PHE A 856 -11.89 -21.18 -18.15
C PHE A 856 -12.32 -20.46 -16.87
N ASP A 857 -13.50 -19.84 -16.93
CA ASP A 857 -14.16 -19.21 -15.78
C ASP A 857 -14.67 -20.27 -14.77
N ARG A 858 -14.81 -19.91 -13.49
CA ARG A 858 -15.31 -20.79 -12.44
C ARG A 858 -16.69 -20.39 -11.95
N ARG A 859 -17.55 -21.38 -11.76
CA ARG A 859 -18.88 -21.19 -11.17
C ARG A 859 -18.77 -20.92 -9.66
N ALA A 860 -19.84 -20.40 -9.07
CA ALA A 860 -19.92 -20.08 -7.64
C ALA A 860 -19.70 -21.30 -6.71
N ASP A 861 -19.89 -22.52 -7.22
CA ASP A 861 -19.62 -23.78 -6.52
C ASP A 861 -18.16 -24.27 -6.68
N GLY A 862 -17.30 -23.50 -7.36
CA GLY A 862 -15.90 -23.82 -7.60
C GLY A 862 -15.65 -24.73 -8.81
N SER A 863 -16.70 -25.21 -9.48
CA SER A 863 -16.58 -26.02 -10.70
C SER A 863 -16.16 -25.17 -11.91
N VAL A 864 -15.42 -25.79 -12.84
CA VAL A 864 -14.93 -25.10 -14.04
C VAL A 864 -16.06 -25.00 -15.06
N SER A 865 -16.37 -23.79 -15.50
CA SER A 865 -17.41 -23.53 -16.50
C SER A 865 -16.93 -23.84 -17.92
N ASP A 866 -17.85 -23.80 -18.89
CA ASP A 866 -17.54 -23.94 -20.33
C ASP A 866 -17.21 -22.58 -20.98
N ARG A 867 -17.13 -21.49 -20.20
CA ARG A 867 -16.83 -20.15 -20.71
C ARG A 867 -15.32 -19.93 -20.70
N PRO A 868 -14.69 -19.69 -21.86
CA PRO A 868 -13.29 -19.33 -21.91
C PRO A 868 -13.02 -17.97 -21.25
N LEU A 869 -11.85 -17.84 -20.63
CA LEU A 869 -11.47 -16.63 -19.91
C LEU A 869 -10.64 -15.69 -20.80
N GLN A 870 -11.21 -14.53 -21.16
CA GLN A 870 -10.61 -13.58 -22.11
C GLN A 870 -9.36 -12.87 -21.60
N GLU A 871 -9.28 -12.60 -20.30
CA GLU A 871 -8.14 -11.88 -19.70
C GLU A 871 -6.84 -12.70 -19.65
N ASN A 872 -6.94 -14.04 -19.60
CA ASN A 872 -5.76 -14.92 -19.56
C ASN A 872 -5.34 -15.42 -20.95
N LYS A 873 -5.91 -14.85 -22.02
CA LYS A 873 -5.60 -15.23 -23.39
C LYS A 873 -4.11 -15.07 -23.69
N ASP A 874 -3.52 -13.95 -23.27
CA ASP A 874 -2.10 -13.66 -23.48
C ASP A 874 -1.19 -14.47 -22.57
N LEU A 875 -1.64 -14.79 -21.35
CA LEU A 875 -0.92 -15.70 -20.45
C LEU A 875 -0.80 -17.09 -21.06
N LEU A 876 -1.89 -17.66 -21.58
CA LEU A 876 -1.86 -18.98 -22.24
C LEU A 876 -1.02 -18.95 -23.53
N ARG A 877 -1.11 -17.87 -24.32
CA ARG A 877 -0.24 -17.69 -25.49
C ARG A 877 1.23 -17.68 -25.11
N ALA A 878 1.60 -16.95 -24.06
CA ALA A 878 3.00 -16.87 -23.65
C ALA A 878 3.49 -18.18 -23.03
N TRP A 879 2.64 -18.84 -22.22
CA TRP A 879 2.95 -20.12 -21.59
C TRP A 879 3.25 -21.22 -22.62
N PHE A 880 2.57 -21.19 -23.77
CA PHE A 880 2.69 -22.20 -24.83
C PHE A 880 3.40 -21.69 -26.09
N GLY A 881 3.76 -20.41 -26.18
CA GLY A 881 4.19 -19.74 -27.40
C GLY A 881 5.66 -19.91 -27.78
N ASN A 882 6.50 -20.41 -26.85
CA ASN A 882 7.94 -20.59 -27.06
C ASN A 882 8.33 -21.95 -27.67
N ASP A 883 7.41 -22.88 -27.89
CA ASP A 883 7.71 -24.22 -28.44
C ASP A 883 8.21 -24.21 -29.90
N LYS A 884 8.23 -23.05 -30.58
CA LYS A 884 8.82 -22.91 -31.92
C LYS A 884 10.34 -22.83 -31.92
N VAL A 885 10.98 -22.39 -30.83
CA VAL A 885 12.44 -22.16 -30.82
C VAL A 885 13.22 -23.45 -30.55
N VAL A 886 12.66 -24.36 -29.74
CA VAL A 886 13.34 -25.61 -29.36
C VAL A 886 13.37 -26.63 -30.51
N LYS A 887 12.32 -26.68 -31.34
CA LYS A 887 12.28 -27.61 -32.48
C LYS A 887 13.25 -27.23 -33.60
N GLU A 888 13.54 -25.94 -33.82
CA GLU A 888 14.54 -25.51 -34.81
C GLU A 888 15.99 -25.78 -34.36
N GLU A 889 16.25 -25.90 -33.06
CA GLU A 889 17.56 -26.29 -32.52
C GLU A 889 17.75 -27.82 -32.52
N GLU A 890 16.70 -28.61 -32.20
CA GLU A 890 16.75 -30.08 -32.31
C GLU A 890 16.77 -30.58 -33.78
N GLU A 891 16.13 -29.88 -34.71
CA GLU A 891 16.24 -30.18 -36.15
C GLU A 891 17.62 -29.80 -36.72
N LYS A 892 18.31 -28.82 -36.13
CA LYS A 892 19.69 -28.49 -36.51
C LYS A 892 20.71 -29.48 -35.99
N GLU A 893 20.53 -30.03 -34.79
CA GLU A 893 21.38 -31.12 -34.27
C GLU A 893 21.15 -32.48 -34.96
N SER A 894 19.95 -32.74 -35.49
CA SER A 894 19.68 -33.97 -36.26
C SER A 894 20.02 -33.90 -37.75
N SER A 895 20.35 -32.71 -38.27
CA SER A 895 20.73 -32.51 -39.69
C SER A 895 22.20 -32.83 -40.01
N GLY A 896 22.97 -33.33 -39.04
CA GLY A 896 24.42 -33.45 -39.13
C GLY A 896 25.00 -34.88 -39.08
N VAL A 897 24.34 -35.91 -39.59
CA VAL A 897 25.02 -37.19 -39.93
C VAL A 897 24.36 -37.81 -41.16
N GLU A 898 25.08 -37.80 -42.29
CA GLU A 898 24.71 -38.46 -43.54
C GLU A 898 24.58 -39.98 -43.39
N TYR A 899 23.54 -40.52 -44.02
CA TYR A 899 23.42 -41.95 -44.30
C TYR A 899 24.55 -42.38 -45.26
N ILE A 900 25.47 -43.22 -44.79
CA ILE A 900 26.28 -44.09 -45.65
C ILE A 900 25.61 -45.46 -45.64
N THR A 901 25.11 -45.87 -46.80
CA THR A 901 24.65 -47.22 -47.11
C THR A 901 25.79 -48.05 -47.70
N GLU A 902 25.67 -49.38 -47.55
CA GLU A 902 26.51 -50.45 -48.15
C GLU A 902 27.85 -50.69 -47.42
N THR A 903 28.34 -51.90 -47.15
CA THR A 903 27.94 -53.32 -47.31
C THR A 903 28.97 -54.12 -46.51
N ASP A 904 28.56 -55.28 -46.00
CA ASP A 904 29.29 -56.54 -45.72
C ASP A 904 30.81 -56.62 -45.44
N GLU A 905 31.12 -57.69 -44.70
CA GLU A 905 32.39 -58.43 -44.59
C GLU A 905 33.29 -58.13 -43.37
N ASP A 906 33.13 -59.03 -42.40
CA ASP A 906 34.15 -59.96 -41.90
C ASP A 906 35.34 -59.49 -41.03
N GLU A 907 35.61 -60.41 -40.11
CA GLU A 907 36.90 -60.80 -39.53
C GLU A 907 37.54 -60.00 -38.37
N GLU A 908 37.45 -60.67 -37.23
CA GLU A 908 38.60 -61.13 -36.43
C GLU A 908 39.58 -60.12 -35.80
N SER A 909 39.66 -60.30 -34.48
CA SER A 909 40.90 -60.54 -33.72
C SER A 909 41.54 -59.36 -32.96
N SER A 910 41.55 -59.59 -31.64
CA SER A 910 42.75 -59.60 -30.79
C SER A 910 43.35 -58.29 -30.28
N GLY A 911 43.89 -58.38 -29.05
CA GLY A 911 44.81 -57.42 -28.44
C GLY A 911 44.14 -56.53 -27.40
N VAL A 912 43.89 -56.95 -26.16
CA VAL A 912 44.82 -57.35 -25.09
C VAL A 912 45.73 -56.20 -24.64
N GLU A 913 45.61 -55.94 -23.33
CA GLU A 913 46.59 -55.43 -22.36
C GLU A 913 46.72 -53.92 -22.06
N ASP A 914 46.29 -53.66 -20.82
CA ASP A 914 47.06 -53.06 -19.73
C ASP A 914 47.32 -51.54 -19.71
N ALA A 915 46.53 -50.88 -18.84
CA ALA A 915 46.92 -50.44 -17.49
C ALA A 915 48.28 -49.67 -17.31
N PRO A 916 48.48 -48.94 -16.20
CA PRO A 916 47.54 -48.21 -15.34
C PRO A 916 48.05 -46.81 -14.90
N THR A 917 47.19 -46.11 -14.15
CA THR A 917 47.49 -45.22 -13.00
C THR A 917 48.43 -44.01 -13.18
N ALA A 918 47.89 -42.81 -12.97
CA ALA A 918 47.94 -42.09 -11.68
C ALA A 918 47.86 -40.57 -11.93
N GLY A 919 46.97 -39.90 -11.21
CA GLY A 919 46.80 -38.45 -11.20
C GLY A 919 45.43 -38.07 -10.69
#